data_AF-A0A511RJ12-F1
#
_entry.id   AF-A0A511RJ12-F1
#
_cell.length_a   1.000
_cell.length_b   1.000
_cell.length_c   1.000
_cell.angle_alpha   90.00
_cell.angle_beta   90.00
_cell.angle_gamma   90.00
#
_symmetry.space_group_name_H-M   'P 1'
#
loop_
_entity.id
_entity.type
_entity.pdbx_description
1 polymer ?
#
loop_
_entity_poly.entity_id
_entity_poly.type
_entity_poly.pdbx_seq_one_letter_code
_entity_poly.pdbx_strand_id
1 'polypeptide(L)'
;MTLPEALRRDVDRLGRALGEAIREVSGERLYRLVEEVRARTKRLRQQPDDAEREALVALVGGLDLHRAEGLTRAFTSFFYLANLAESYHRVHAAADAGGEFARAAGTLASWGVPPEEAARLARSMRLWLTFTAHPTEARRRTVRHHLERLRDALARGDGEAVRERVKLLWATEELRRTQPTVEDEVKGALYYLPQSLWSAQARLVERIEDALERAFGRRFQAASPVRTRSWIGGDRDGNPAVTPEVTAWAQDHARRLYVEHFCRELDELVRDLSVSERRLPVPRELREAAERALALIERAPRFEGEPLRRYLMGVYYRLEHTLGSGPGAYGDAGELAGDLERLRRTLEAMGFTAFAARGVRPLEEAARTFGLSFADLDLREESGEHRQAVAELVAAAGLGNDYGDWDAGRREAWLTGELASARPLAPVGYRPRGRALQRALGTLAVWDGRGAYVVSMTKSPADLLEVLLLAREAGRYHPDRGAPFDVVPLFETLADLDAAGRTVERLLANPVFRRQVEARGALEVMIGYSDSNKDAGYLAANWALYTAQERIAAAARAAGVGVRFFHGRGTSTARGGGPAGRAIAALPVGTVGREIRITEQGEALADKYAHPDLALRSLEETIAHLWLAAARDAGYGPEAAFAPEPAWVAAIEAAAARSAQVYRELLAADGFLAFFEQLTPIREIAALKIASRPVYRHGRIQEIRDLRAIPWVMAWTQVRANLPGWYGLGEGLAAIDPALLGEMHDGWPFFCSVLEGAELSLAKTDLEVTRGYLRLVEPPLAGRFFPAIERAHDAALAMLEKARGRPLLAGAPALARSLELRNPYLDPINHLQIELLYRYRRLPPESPDRESTTRALLSTILGIAAGMRNTG
;
A
#
# COMPACT_ATOMS: atom_id res chain seq x y z
N MET A 1 -31.80 16.49 1.46
CA MET A 1 -31.50 15.32 0.62
C MET A 1 -30.51 14.47 1.38
N THR A 2 -30.85 13.21 1.66
CA THR A 2 -29.97 12.33 2.44
C THR A 2 -28.72 11.97 1.62
N LEU A 3 -27.59 11.65 2.28
CA LEU A 3 -26.36 11.25 1.58
C LEU A 3 -26.57 10.11 0.54
N PRO A 4 -27.41 9.10 0.81
CA PRO A 4 -27.74 8.07 -0.19
C PRO A 4 -28.45 8.61 -1.44
N GLU A 5 -29.33 9.61 -1.30
CA GLU A 5 -30.04 10.23 -2.43
C GLU A 5 -29.11 11.06 -3.32
N ALA A 6 -28.19 11.81 -2.70
CA ALA A 6 -27.21 12.63 -3.40
C ALA A 6 -26.26 11.78 -4.24
N LEU A 7 -25.73 10.71 -3.65
CA LEU A 7 -24.87 9.75 -4.33
C LEU A 7 -25.59 9.09 -5.51
N ARG A 8 -26.81 8.60 -5.29
CA ARG A 8 -27.60 7.96 -6.34
C ARG A 8 -27.82 8.90 -7.53
N ARG A 9 -28.17 10.17 -7.25
CA ARG A 9 -28.38 11.19 -8.29
C ARG A 9 -27.13 11.42 -9.14
N ASP A 10 -25.96 11.48 -8.52
CA ASP A 10 -24.71 11.71 -9.25
C ASP A 10 -24.26 10.47 -10.04
N VAL A 11 -24.43 9.27 -9.49
CA VAL A 11 -24.23 8.01 -10.24
C VAL A 11 -25.14 7.95 -11.46
N ASP A 12 -26.42 8.28 -11.30
CA ASP A 12 -27.38 8.30 -12.40
C ASP A 12 -27.03 9.37 -13.45
N ARG A 13 -26.56 10.55 -13.01
CA ARG A 13 -26.11 11.63 -13.90
C ARG A 13 -24.89 11.21 -14.72
N LEU A 14 -23.89 10.62 -14.08
CA LEU A 14 -22.68 10.15 -14.75
C LEU A 14 -22.98 8.97 -15.68
N GLY A 15 -23.88 8.07 -15.28
CA GLY A 15 -24.36 6.97 -16.12
C GLY A 15 -25.06 7.47 -17.38
N ARG A 16 -25.91 8.50 -17.27
CA ARG A 16 -26.53 9.15 -18.45
C ARG A 16 -25.50 9.79 -19.36
N ALA A 17 -24.54 10.54 -18.79
CA ALA A 17 -23.46 11.14 -19.56
C ALA A 17 -22.62 10.09 -20.31
N LEU A 18 -22.39 8.92 -19.70
CA LEU A 18 -21.70 7.81 -20.37
C LEU A 18 -22.55 7.22 -21.51
N GLY A 19 -23.84 7.02 -21.30
CA GLY A 19 -24.77 6.56 -22.35
C GLY A 19 -24.81 7.51 -23.54
N GLU A 20 -24.88 8.81 -23.28
CA GLU A 20 -24.79 9.87 -24.31
C GLU A 20 -23.45 9.81 -25.06
N ALA A 21 -22.33 9.71 -24.34
CA ALA A 21 -21.01 9.58 -24.93
C ALA A 21 -20.87 8.33 -25.83
N ILE A 22 -21.37 7.17 -25.40
CA ILE A 22 -21.36 5.95 -26.20
C ILE A 22 -22.18 6.14 -27.47
N ARG A 23 -23.39 6.71 -27.35
CA ARG A 23 -24.29 6.93 -28.48
C ARG A 23 -23.70 7.90 -29.50
N GLU A 24 -23.11 9.00 -29.06
CA GLU A 24 -22.53 10.03 -29.93
C GLU A 24 -21.21 9.60 -30.58
N VAL A 25 -20.31 8.96 -29.82
CA VAL A 25 -18.96 8.62 -30.30
C VAL A 25 -18.91 7.26 -30.99
N SER A 26 -19.70 6.29 -30.53
CA SER A 26 -19.65 4.89 -30.99
C SER A 26 -20.96 4.39 -31.62
N GLY A 27 -21.98 5.25 -31.67
CA GLY A 27 -23.23 5.02 -32.39
C GLY A 27 -24.31 4.27 -31.59
N GLU A 28 -25.54 4.35 -32.11
CA GLU A 28 -26.76 3.82 -31.50
C GLU A 28 -26.71 2.29 -31.28
N ARG A 29 -26.02 1.55 -32.16
CA ARG A 29 -25.95 0.07 -32.09
C ARG A 29 -25.23 -0.40 -30.82
N LEU A 30 -24.09 0.19 -30.47
CA LEU A 30 -23.35 -0.18 -29.26
C LEU A 30 -24.11 0.26 -28.01
N TYR A 31 -24.70 1.46 -28.02
CA TYR A 31 -25.53 1.94 -26.92
C TYR A 31 -26.68 0.97 -26.59
N ARG A 32 -27.43 0.52 -27.61
CA ARG A 32 -28.52 -0.46 -27.43
C ARG A 32 -28.03 -1.79 -26.87
N LEU A 33 -26.89 -2.29 -27.34
CA LEU A 33 -26.29 -3.52 -26.82
C LEU A 33 -25.96 -3.40 -25.34
N VAL A 34 -25.33 -2.29 -24.93
CA VAL A 34 -24.96 -2.03 -23.53
C VAL A 34 -26.20 -1.99 -22.64
N GLU A 35 -27.25 -1.28 -23.06
CA GLU A 35 -28.49 -1.17 -22.28
C GLU A 35 -29.28 -2.49 -22.25
N GLU A 36 -29.31 -3.25 -23.34
CA GLU A 36 -29.95 -4.57 -23.40
C GLU A 36 -29.28 -5.54 -22.41
N VAL A 37 -27.95 -5.69 -22.49
CA VAL A 37 -27.18 -6.58 -21.62
C VAL A 37 -27.33 -6.18 -20.16
N ARG A 38 -27.25 -4.88 -19.85
CA ARG A 38 -27.45 -4.35 -18.49
C ARG A 38 -28.85 -4.68 -17.95
N ALA A 39 -29.90 -4.47 -18.75
CA ALA A 39 -31.28 -4.70 -18.33
C ALA A 39 -31.56 -6.18 -18.07
N ARG A 40 -31.10 -7.08 -18.95
CA ARG A 40 -31.23 -8.54 -18.80
C ARG A 40 -30.49 -9.03 -17.55
N THR A 41 -29.24 -8.63 -17.38
CA THR A 41 -28.42 -9.04 -16.21
C THR A 41 -29.04 -8.57 -14.89
N LYS A 42 -29.53 -7.32 -14.85
CA LYS A 42 -30.23 -6.79 -13.68
C LYS A 42 -31.49 -7.58 -13.36
N ARG A 43 -32.29 -7.95 -14.37
CA ARG A 43 -33.49 -8.78 -14.20
C ARG A 43 -33.10 -10.15 -13.65
N LEU A 44 -32.09 -10.79 -14.22
CA LEU A 44 -31.61 -12.11 -13.79
C LEU A 44 -31.14 -12.13 -12.33
N ARG A 45 -30.47 -11.06 -11.87
CA ARG A 45 -30.06 -10.92 -10.46
C ARG A 45 -31.25 -10.72 -9.51
N GLN A 46 -32.33 -10.10 -9.97
CA GLN A 46 -33.54 -9.89 -9.17
C GLN A 46 -34.47 -11.11 -9.18
N GLN A 47 -34.49 -11.84 -10.29
CA GLN A 47 -35.32 -13.00 -10.56
C GLN A 47 -34.47 -14.03 -11.29
N PRO A 48 -33.82 -14.95 -10.56
CA PRO A 48 -33.03 -16.01 -11.17
C PRO A 48 -33.87 -16.87 -12.11
N ASP A 49 -33.41 -17.01 -13.34
CA ASP A 49 -34.04 -17.80 -14.41
C ASP A 49 -32.93 -18.39 -15.28
N ASP A 50 -32.85 -19.72 -15.32
CA ASP A 50 -31.80 -20.43 -16.06
C ASP A 50 -31.91 -20.22 -17.57
N ALA A 51 -33.13 -20.09 -18.12
CA ALA A 51 -33.33 -19.86 -19.55
C ALA A 51 -32.85 -18.46 -19.97
N GLU A 52 -33.17 -17.43 -19.17
CA GLU A 52 -32.66 -16.07 -19.43
C GLU A 52 -31.14 -15.99 -19.23
N ARG A 53 -30.59 -16.74 -18.27
CA ARG A 53 -29.13 -16.86 -18.07
C ARG A 53 -28.46 -17.47 -19.31
N GLU A 54 -28.96 -18.59 -19.81
CA GLU A 54 -28.46 -19.22 -21.03
C GLU A 54 -28.56 -18.28 -22.22
N ALA A 55 -29.68 -17.55 -22.37
CA ALA A 55 -29.87 -16.56 -23.43
C ALA A 55 -28.87 -15.40 -23.33
N LEU A 56 -28.60 -14.88 -22.13
CA LEU A 56 -27.61 -13.83 -21.89
C LEU A 56 -26.19 -14.32 -22.22
N VAL A 57 -25.83 -15.52 -21.76
CA VAL A 57 -24.53 -16.13 -22.05
C VAL A 57 -24.36 -16.36 -23.55
N ALA A 58 -25.40 -16.81 -24.26
CA ALA A 58 -25.37 -16.98 -25.70
C ALA A 58 -25.25 -15.64 -26.45
N LEU A 59 -25.97 -14.59 -26.01
CA LEU A 59 -25.89 -13.25 -26.57
C LEU A 59 -24.46 -12.69 -26.46
N VAL A 60 -23.91 -12.74 -25.24
CA VAL A 60 -22.58 -12.23 -24.93
C VAL A 60 -21.50 -13.06 -25.63
N GLY A 61 -21.66 -14.39 -25.61
CA GLY A 61 -20.76 -15.34 -26.26
C GLY A 61 -20.80 -15.29 -27.79
N GLY A 62 -21.84 -14.71 -28.39
CA GLY A 62 -21.98 -14.51 -29.84
C GLY A 62 -21.38 -13.21 -30.37
N LEU A 63 -20.85 -12.33 -29.49
CA LEU A 63 -20.31 -11.05 -29.91
C LEU A 63 -18.99 -11.20 -30.69
N ASP A 64 -18.85 -10.33 -31.70
CA ASP A 64 -17.56 -10.06 -32.34
C ASP A 64 -16.62 -9.31 -31.37
N LEU A 65 -15.31 -9.31 -31.66
CA LEU A 65 -14.30 -8.74 -30.78
C LEU A 65 -14.50 -7.24 -30.54
N HIS A 66 -14.94 -6.48 -31.56
CA HIS A 66 -15.15 -5.04 -31.44
C HIS A 66 -16.32 -4.72 -30.49
N ARG A 67 -17.42 -5.47 -30.59
CA ARG A 67 -18.57 -5.35 -29.68
C ARG A 67 -18.25 -5.83 -28.27
N ALA A 68 -17.48 -6.92 -28.13
CA ALA A 68 -17.03 -7.41 -26.83
C ALA A 68 -16.14 -6.38 -26.11
N GLU A 69 -15.19 -5.76 -26.83
CA GLU A 69 -14.37 -4.66 -26.32
C GLU A 69 -15.21 -3.44 -25.95
N GLY A 70 -16.13 -3.03 -26.83
CA GLY A 70 -17.02 -1.89 -26.59
C GLY A 70 -17.90 -2.10 -25.35
N LEU A 71 -18.47 -3.29 -25.18
CA LEU A 71 -19.30 -3.64 -24.03
C LEU A 71 -18.47 -3.67 -22.73
N THR A 72 -17.30 -4.30 -22.77
CA THR A 72 -16.36 -4.33 -21.63
C THR A 72 -15.97 -2.92 -21.21
N ARG A 73 -15.55 -2.08 -22.17
CA ARG A 73 -15.16 -0.69 -21.91
C ARG A 73 -16.31 0.13 -21.30
N ALA A 74 -17.53 -0.10 -21.76
CA ALA A 74 -18.69 0.64 -21.24
C ALA A 74 -18.92 0.35 -19.75
N PHE A 75 -18.87 -0.93 -19.37
CA PHE A 75 -19.01 -1.33 -17.97
C PHE A 75 -17.79 -0.95 -17.12
N THR A 76 -16.57 -1.03 -17.65
CA THR A 76 -15.37 -0.53 -16.96
C THR A 76 -15.44 0.97 -16.71
N SER A 77 -15.83 1.76 -17.71
CA SER A 77 -16.02 3.21 -17.58
C SER A 77 -17.11 3.53 -16.54
N PHE A 78 -18.21 2.78 -16.54
CA PHE A 78 -19.24 2.93 -15.52
C PHE A 78 -18.68 2.72 -14.10
N PHE A 79 -17.83 1.70 -13.88
CA PHE A 79 -17.19 1.51 -12.58
C PHE A 79 -16.32 2.70 -12.19
N TYR A 80 -15.53 3.28 -13.09
CA TYR A 80 -14.73 4.47 -12.76
C TYR A 80 -15.61 5.65 -12.33
N LEU A 81 -16.73 5.87 -13.01
CA LEU A 81 -17.67 6.95 -12.72
C LEU A 81 -18.42 6.72 -11.40
N ALA A 82 -18.92 5.51 -11.17
CA ALA A 82 -19.59 5.15 -9.93
C ALA A 82 -18.63 5.26 -8.73
N ASN A 83 -17.40 4.77 -8.90
CA ASN A 83 -16.34 4.87 -7.90
C ASN A 83 -16.01 6.34 -7.58
N LEU A 84 -15.94 7.20 -8.60
CA LEU A 84 -15.69 8.63 -8.41
C LEU A 84 -16.80 9.29 -7.59
N ALA A 85 -18.06 9.01 -7.91
CA ALA A 85 -19.20 9.55 -7.18
C ALA A 85 -19.22 9.05 -5.71
N GLU A 86 -19.00 7.75 -5.49
CA GLU A 86 -18.88 7.17 -4.13
C GLU A 86 -17.80 7.89 -3.31
N SER A 87 -16.60 8.04 -3.87
CA SER A 87 -15.48 8.70 -3.19
C SER A 87 -15.73 10.19 -2.92
N TYR A 88 -16.35 10.89 -3.88
CA TYR A 88 -16.73 12.30 -3.72
C TYR A 88 -17.71 12.50 -2.55
N HIS A 89 -18.80 11.73 -2.51
CA HIS A 89 -19.81 11.85 -1.46
C HIS A 89 -19.30 11.41 -0.09
N ARG A 90 -18.46 10.36 -0.03
CA ARG A 90 -17.87 9.88 1.23
C ARG A 90 -17.04 10.95 1.94
N VAL A 91 -16.27 11.74 1.19
CA VAL A 91 -15.46 12.84 1.74
C VAL A 91 -16.32 13.94 2.35
N HIS A 92 -17.40 14.32 1.68
CA HIS A 92 -18.22 15.47 2.09
C HIS A 92 -19.16 15.12 3.26
N ALA A 93 -19.61 13.86 3.37
CA ALA A 93 -20.47 13.41 4.47
C ALA A 93 -19.82 13.50 5.85
N ALA A 94 -18.51 13.26 5.94
CA ALA A 94 -17.80 13.17 7.20
C ALA A 94 -17.45 14.55 7.80
N ALA A 95 -17.45 15.61 6.98
CA ALA A 95 -17.14 16.97 7.41
C ALA A 95 -18.19 17.51 8.40
N ASP A 96 -19.45 17.08 8.29
CA ASP A 96 -20.56 17.56 9.12
C ASP A 96 -20.58 16.97 10.54
N ALA A 97 -19.77 15.93 10.84
CA ALA A 97 -19.77 15.21 12.13
C ALA A 97 -18.53 15.49 13.00
N GLY A 98 -17.75 16.54 12.72
CA GLY A 98 -16.56 16.93 13.51
C GLY A 98 -15.29 16.12 13.25
N GLY A 99 -15.33 15.04 12.45
CA GLY A 99 -14.17 14.23 12.04
C GLY A 99 -13.84 13.04 12.96
N GLU A 100 -12.93 12.16 12.53
CA GLU A 100 -12.45 11.03 13.37
C GLU A 100 -11.53 11.50 14.48
N PHE A 101 -10.74 12.57 14.27
CA PHE A 101 -9.87 13.09 15.33
C PHE A 101 -10.67 13.63 16.51
N ALA A 102 -11.81 14.30 16.27
CA ALA A 102 -12.67 14.76 17.36
C ALA A 102 -13.24 13.58 18.16
N ARG A 103 -13.64 12.48 17.48
CA ARG A 103 -14.09 11.25 18.15
C ARG A 103 -12.97 10.59 18.94
N ALA A 104 -11.77 10.49 18.38
CA ALA A 104 -10.62 9.92 19.06
C ALA A 104 -10.24 10.75 20.29
N ALA A 105 -10.13 12.08 20.16
CA ALA A 105 -9.84 12.97 21.29
C ALA A 105 -10.91 12.90 22.39
N GLY A 106 -12.19 12.85 22.02
CA GLY A 106 -13.28 12.63 22.97
C GLY A 106 -13.22 11.27 23.66
N THR A 107 -12.81 10.22 22.94
CA THR A 107 -12.60 8.88 23.51
C THR A 107 -11.44 8.88 24.49
N LEU A 108 -10.32 9.51 24.17
CA LEU A 108 -9.19 9.68 25.08
C LEU A 108 -9.58 10.43 26.36
N ALA A 109 -10.36 11.50 26.23
CA ALA A 109 -10.92 12.21 27.38
C ALA A 109 -11.82 11.30 28.23
N SER A 110 -12.66 10.46 27.59
CA SER A 110 -13.50 9.49 28.30
C SER A 110 -12.70 8.38 29.02
N TRP A 111 -11.51 8.06 28.52
CA TRP A 111 -10.57 7.13 29.15
C TRP A 111 -9.77 7.78 30.29
N GLY A 112 -9.99 9.07 30.58
CA GLY A 112 -9.27 9.80 31.61
C GLY A 112 -7.81 10.13 31.24
N VAL A 113 -7.47 10.13 29.94
CA VAL A 113 -6.12 10.51 29.49
C VAL A 113 -5.89 12.00 29.79
N PRO A 114 -4.81 12.37 30.52
CA PRO A 114 -4.51 13.77 30.79
C PRO A 114 -4.29 14.58 29.50
N PRO A 115 -4.68 15.87 29.44
CA PRO A 115 -4.53 16.70 28.25
C PRO A 115 -3.09 16.75 27.70
N GLU A 116 -2.11 16.90 28.60
CA GLU A 116 -0.69 16.93 28.26
C GLU A 116 -0.22 15.61 27.67
N GLU A 117 -0.75 14.49 28.18
CA GLU A 117 -0.42 13.15 27.70
C GLU A 117 -1.04 12.88 26.33
N ALA A 118 -2.31 13.26 26.13
CA ALA A 118 -2.98 13.17 24.84
C ALA A 118 -2.22 13.97 23.76
N ALA A 119 -1.81 15.20 24.08
CA ALA A 119 -1.01 16.04 23.19
C ALA A 119 0.41 15.45 22.96
N ARG A 120 1.04 14.88 24.00
CA ARG A 120 2.34 14.21 23.88
C ARG A 120 2.27 13.01 22.95
N LEU A 121 1.23 12.19 23.07
CA LEU A 121 0.96 11.06 22.17
C LEU A 121 0.82 11.56 20.74
N ALA A 122 -0.11 12.49 20.48
CA ALA A 122 -0.35 13.07 19.16
C ALA A 122 0.94 13.60 18.49
N ARG A 123 1.76 14.37 19.21
CA ARG A 123 3.01 14.95 18.68
C ARG A 123 4.09 13.90 18.37
N SER A 124 4.10 12.81 19.14
CA SER A 124 5.09 11.73 19.00
C SER A 124 4.74 10.69 17.95
N MET A 125 3.51 10.68 17.42
CA MET A 125 3.08 9.64 16.49
C MET A 125 3.80 9.74 15.16
N ARG A 126 4.17 8.59 14.59
CA ARG A 126 4.66 8.50 13.21
C ARG A 126 3.91 7.42 12.44
N LEU A 127 3.29 7.82 11.33
CA LEU A 127 2.72 6.94 10.34
C LEU A 127 3.61 6.98 9.10
N TRP A 128 4.39 5.92 8.90
CA TRP A 128 5.25 5.77 7.72
C TRP A 128 4.48 5.09 6.59
N LEU A 129 4.31 5.80 5.48
CA LEU A 129 3.66 5.33 4.27
C LEU A 129 4.72 4.91 3.26
N THR A 130 4.81 3.62 2.97
CA THR A 130 5.76 3.07 1.99
C THR A 130 5.06 2.81 0.68
N PHE A 131 5.33 3.65 -0.32
CA PHE A 131 4.71 3.61 -1.64
C PHE A 131 5.29 2.44 -2.45
N THR A 132 4.41 1.64 -3.02
CA THR A 132 4.79 0.50 -3.86
C THR A 132 4.19 0.61 -5.26
N ALA A 133 4.91 0.07 -6.24
CA ALA A 133 4.36 -0.16 -7.56
C ALA A 133 3.47 -1.38 -7.46
N HIS A 134 2.32 -1.37 -8.13
CA HIS A 134 1.44 -2.54 -8.11
C HIS A 134 0.94 -2.93 -9.51
N PRO A 135 1.01 -4.23 -9.86
CA PRO A 135 0.54 -4.78 -11.14
C PRO A 135 -0.97 -4.71 -11.39
N THR A 136 -1.77 -4.13 -10.49
CA THR A 136 -3.22 -4.00 -10.69
C THR A 136 -3.67 -2.57 -10.92
N GLU A 137 -2.79 -1.57 -10.73
CA GLU A 137 -3.07 -0.19 -11.15
C GLU A 137 -2.88 -0.08 -12.67
N ALA A 138 -3.80 -0.72 -13.39
CA ALA A 138 -3.83 -0.72 -14.84
C ALA A 138 -4.26 0.64 -15.42
N ARG A 139 -4.80 1.55 -14.61
CA ARG A 139 -5.28 2.84 -15.12
C ARG A 139 -4.09 3.68 -15.53
N ARG A 140 -4.03 3.97 -16.82
CA ARG A 140 -3.09 4.93 -17.39
C ARG A 140 -3.26 6.28 -16.69
N ARG A 141 -2.16 7.03 -16.60
CA ARG A 141 -2.14 8.40 -16.06
C ARG A 141 -3.19 9.31 -16.72
N THR A 142 -3.47 9.09 -18.00
CA THR A 142 -4.50 9.83 -18.77
C THR A 142 -5.90 9.58 -18.21
N VAL A 143 -6.28 8.33 -17.93
CA VAL A 143 -7.56 7.98 -17.30
C VAL A 143 -7.70 8.68 -15.94
N ARG A 144 -6.65 8.64 -15.11
CA ARG A 144 -6.62 9.33 -13.81
C ARG A 144 -6.85 10.84 -13.95
N HIS A 145 -6.13 11.48 -14.88
CA HIS A 145 -6.32 12.89 -15.19
C HIS A 145 -7.78 13.21 -15.57
N HIS A 146 -8.45 12.37 -16.36
CA HIS A 146 -9.84 12.60 -16.70
C HIS A 146 -10.77 12.50 -15.49
N LEU A 147 -10.55 11.53 -14.58
CA LEU A 147 -11.34 11.37 -13.36
C LEU A 147 -11.14 12.53 -12.37
N GLU A 148 -9.92 13.05 -12.24
CA GLU A 148 -9.64 14.23 -11.41
C GLU A 148 -10.38 15.46 -11.93
N ARG A 149 -10.28 15.75 -13.23
CA ARG A 149 -10.99 16.88 -13.85
C ARG A 149 -12.50 16.73 -13.79
N LEU A 150 -12.99 15.49 -13.84
CA LEU A 150 -14.41 15.18 -13.67
C LEU A 150 -14.88 15.47 -12.25
N ARG A 151 -14.06 15.15 -11.23
CA ARG A 151 -14.33 15.53 -9.84
C ARG A 151 -14.44 17.03 -9.67
N ASP A 152 -13.49 17.78 -10.24
CA ASP A 152 -13.51 19.25 -10.17
C ASP A 152 -14.78 19.82 -10.81
N ALA A 153 -15.21 19.23 -11.93
CA ALA A 153 -16.45 19.63 -12.62
C ALA A 153 -17.70 19.30 -11.78
N LEU A 154 -17.73 18.14 -11.10
CA LEU A 154 -18.80 17.78 -10.17
C LEU A 154 -18.86 18.77 -8.99
N ALA A 155 -17.72 19.11 -8.40
CA ALA A 155 -17.61 20.06 -7.30
C ALA A 155 -18.11 21.46 -7.68
N ARG A 156 -17.82 21.92 -8.91
CA ARG A 156 -18.34 23.18 -9.45
C ARG A 156 -19.81 23.13 -9.88
N GLY A 157 -20.43 21.94 -9.88
CA GLY A 157 -21.79 21.76 -10.39
C GLY A 157 -21.91 21.91 -11.92
N ASP A 158 -20.80 21.82 -12.66
CA ASP A 158 -20.75 22.10 -14.09
C ASP A 158 -21.29 20.93 -14.93
N GLY A 159 -22.54 21.09 -15.40
CA GLY A 159 -23.28 20.17 -16.28
C GLY A 159 -22.49 19.69 -17.49
N GLU A 160 -21.96 20.66 -18.22
CA GLU A 160 -21.40 20.49 -19.54
C GLU A 160 -19.97 19.95 -19.47
N ALA A 161 -19.15 20.50 -18.57
CA ALA A 161 -17.81 19.98 -18.35
C ALA A 161 -17.82 18.50 -17.91
N VAL A 162 -18.84 18.08 -17.14
CA VAL A 162 -19.03 16.67 -16.79
C VAL A 162 -19.28 15.82 -18.04
N ARG A 163 -20.23 16.21 -18.92
CA ARG A 163 -20.53 15.46 -20.14
C ARG A 163 -19.32 15.34 -21.08
N GLU A 164 -18.68 16.46 -21.37
CA GLU A 164 -17.50 16.49 -22.26
C GLU A 164 -16.34 15.69 -21.68
N ARG A 165 -16.14 15.75 -20.36
CA ARG A 165 -15.07 14.98 -19.71
C ARG A 165 -15.36 13.47 -19.72
N VAL A 166 -16.62 13.05 -19.53
CA VAL A 166 -17.02 11.65 -19.67
C VAL A 166 -16.83 11.16 -21.10
N LYS A 167 -17.13 12.00 -22.09
CA LYS A 167 -16.90 11.69 -23.52
C LYS A 167 -15.41 11.50 -23.84
N LEU A 168 -14.54 12.36 -23.31
CA LEU A 168 -13.09 12.19 -23.42
C LEU A 168 -12.58 10.93 -22.70
N LEU A 169 -13.12 10.62 -21.51
CA LEU A 169 -12.80 9.40 -20.78
C LEU A 169 -13.14 8.17 -21.63
N TRP A 170 -14.34 8.13 -22.22
CA TRP A 170 -14.79 7.04 -23.10
C TRP A 170 -13.87 6.84 -24.33
N ALA A 171 -13.39 7.94 -24.92
CA ALA A 171 -12.48 7.90 -26.06
C ALA A 171 -11.02 7.54 -25.70
N THR A 172 -10.69 7.46 -24.42
CA THR A 172 -9.32 7.20 -23.95
C THR A 172 -9.08 5.70 -23.83
N GLU A 173 -8.05 5.19 -24.50
CA GLU A 173 -7.64 3.78 -24.42
C GLU A 173 -7.11 3.43 -23.02
N GLU A 174 -7.67 2.40 -22.38
CA GLU A 174 -7.31 1.97 -21.02
C GLU A 174 -6.05 1.10 -21.00
N LEU A 175 -5.87 0.23 -21.99
CA LEU A 175 -4.74 -0.69 -22.08
C LEU A 175 -3.45 0.04 -22.47
N ARG A 176 -2.33 -0.41 -21.88
CA ARG A 176 -0.99 0.02 -22.28
C ARG A 176 -0.52 -0.80 -23.47
N ARG A 177 0.06 -0.14 -24.47
CA ARG A 177 0.69 -0.80 -25.63
C ARG A 177 2.06 -1.38 -25.28
N THR A 178 2.80 -0.70 -24.40
CA THR A 178 4.14 -1.07 -23.95
C THR A 178 4.17 -1.38 -22.45
N GLN A 179 5.09 -2.24 -22.05
CA GLN A 179 5.34 -2.53 -20.63
C GLN A 179 5.86 -1.26 -19.96
N PRO A 180 5.31 -0.84 -18.80
CA PRO A 180 5.88 0.27 -18.06
C PRO A 180 7.32 -0.04 -17.66
N THR A 181 8.18 0.97 -17.77
CA THR A 181 9.49 0.91 -17.13
C THR A 181 9.34 1.14 -15.64
N VAL A 182 10.36 0.79 -14.85
CA VAL A 182 10.39 1.13 -13.42
C VAL A 182 10.27 2.65 -13.22
N GLU A 183 10.87 3.45 -14.11
CA GLU A 183 10.77 4.91 -14.06
C GLU A 183 9.34 5.44 -14.24
N ASP A 184 8.55 4.81 -15.11
CA ASP A 184 7.13 5.15 -15.28
C ASP A 184 6.34 4.86 -14.00
N GLU A 185 6.69 3.78 -13.29
CA GLU A 185 6.08 3.43 -12.01
C GLU A 185 6.44 4.45 -10.92
N VAL A 186 7.70 4.88 -10.84
CA VAL A 186 8.15 5.93 -9.90
C VAL A 186 7.37 7.23 -10.17
N LYS A 187 7.35 7.72 -11.42
CA LYS A 187 6.61 8.92 -11.81
C LYS A 187 5.13 8.80 -11.46
N GLY A 188 4.55 7.63 -11.67
CA GLY A 188 3.13 7.35 -11.44
C GLY A 188 2.73 7.34 -9.98
N ALA A 189 3.60 6.88 -9.08
CA ALA A 189 3.33 6.80 -7.64
C ALA A 189 3.68 8.09 -6.90
N LEU A 190 4.82 8.72 -7.23
CA LEU A 190 5.24 9.96 -6.57
C LEU A 190 4.38 11.17 -6.99
N TYR A 191 3.58 11.05 -8.06
CA TYR A 191 2.62 12.07 -8.49
C TYR A 191 1.69 12.57 -7.36
N TYR A 192 1.27 11.68 -6.45
CA TYR A 192 0.33 12.02 -5.38
C TYR A 192 0.94 12.92 -4.29
N LEU A 193 2.27 12.94 -4.16
CA LEU A 193 2.96 13.65 -3.09
C LEU A 193 2.76 15.17 -3.19
N PRO A 194 3.19 15.85 -4.27
CA PRO A 194 2.93 17.27 -4.44
C PRO A 194 1.45 17.59 -4.68
N GLN A 195 0.70 16.68 -5.32
CA GLN A 195 -0.68 16.96 -5.74
C GLN A 195 -1.69 16.91 -4.59
N SER A 196 -1.47 16.04 -3.60
CA SER A 196 -2.47 15.73 -2.57
C SER A 196 -1.91 15.71 -1.15
N LEU A 197 -0.79 15.02 -0.93
CA LEU A 197 -0.26 14.82 0.42
C LEU A 197 0.38 16.10 0.98
N TRP A 198 0.94 16.94 0.12
CA TRP A 198 1.48 18.25 0.48
C TRP A 198 0.46 19.13 1.20
N SER A 199 -0.76 19.24 0.66
CA SER A 199 -1.81 20.05 1.26
C SER A 199 -2.55 19.31 2.39
N ALA A 200 -2.69 17.98 2.28
CA ALA A 200 -3.31 17.18 3.32
C ALA A 200 -2.52 17.21 4.64
N GLN A 201 -1.18 17.18 4.60
CA GLN A 201 -0.36 17.18 5.83
C GLN A 201 -0.54 18.45 6.66
N ALA A 202 -0.62 19.62 6.04
CA ALA A 202 -0.84 20.88 6.76
C ALA A 202 -2.22 20.90 7.43
N ARG A 203 -3.26 20.47 6.71
CA ARG A 203 -4.63 20.39 7.22
C ARG A 203 -4.79 19.34 8.33
N LEU A 204 -4.01 18.26 8.30
CA LEU A 204 -3.99 17.27 9.38
C LEU A 204 -3.56 17.87 10.69
N VAL A 205 -2.50 18.69 10.68
CA VAL A 205 -2.00 19.35 11.89
C VAL A 205 -3.08 20.21 12.51
N GLU A 206 -3.72 21.08 11.72
CA GLU A 206 -4.83 21.92 12.18
C GLU A 206 -5.97 21.09 12.79
N ARG A 207 -6.38 19.99 12.12
CA ARG A 207 -7.46 19.14 12.62
C ARG A 207 -7.12 18.43 13.94
N ILE A 208 -5.86 18.05 14.15
CA ILE A 208 -5.41 17.45 15.42
C ILE A 208 -5.50 18.49 16.54
N GLU A 209 -5.01 19.72 16.29
CA GLU A 209 -5.06 20.80 17.28
C GLU A 209 -6.49 21.17 17.66
N ASP A 210 -7.38 21.30 16.66
CA ASP A 210 -8.78 21.62 16.87
C ASP A 210 -9.51 20.50 17.63
N ALA A 211 -9.19 19.23 17.35
CA ALA A 211 -9.76 18.09 18.06
C ALA A 211 -9.33 18.07 19.54
N LEU A 212 -8.05 18.32 19.81
CA LEU A 212 -7.54 18.46 21.17
C LEU A 212 -8.18 19.64 21.91
N GLU A 213 -8.31 20.79 21.25
CA GLU A 213 -8.92 21.98 21.83
C GLU A 213 -10.38 21.76 22.19
N ARG A 214 -11.15 21.10 21.33
CA ARG A 214 -12.56 20.75 21.61
C ARG A 214 -12.70 19.75 22.76
N ALA A 215 -11.83 18.75 22.83
CA ALA A 215 -11.92 17.70 23.85
C ALA A 215 -11.44 18.15 25.24
N PHE A 216 -10.42 19.02 25.29
CA PHE A 216 -9.74 19.38 26.54
C PHE A 216 -9.83 20.88 26.90
N GLY A 217 -10.50 21.70 26.08
CA GLY A 217 -10.70 23.14 26.34
C GLY A 217 -9.46 24.01 26.19
N ARG A 218 -8.37 23.48 25.64
CA ARG A 218 -7.09 24.17 25.43
C ARG A 218 -6.44 23.74 24.13
N ARG A 219 -5.91 24.71 23.38
CA ARG A 219 -5.14 24.43 22.17
C ARG A 219 -3.73 23.92 22.50
N PHE A 220 -3.32 22.86 21.81
CA PHE A 220 -1.97 22.30 21.86
C PHE A 220 -1.30 22.42 20.50
N GLN A 221 0.03 22.48 20.46
CA GLN A 221 0.79 22.43 19.22
C GLN A 221 0.97 20.98 18.76
N ALA A 222 0.51 20.68 17.56
CA ALA A 222 0.72 19.40 16.90
C ALA A 222 1.81 19.50 15.82
N ALA A 223 2.31 18.35 15.40
CA ALA A 223 3.21 18.20 14.25
C ALA A 223 2.62 17.14 13.33
N SER A 224 2.95 17.20 12.04
CA SER A 224 2.49 16.19 11.09
C SER A 224 3.04 14.80 11.46
N PRO A 225 2.17 13.80 11.70
CA PRO A 225 2.61 12.44 12.01
C PRO A 225 3.02 11.66 10.76
N VAL A 226 2.77 12.18 9.55
CA VAL A 226 2.99 11.45 8.30
C VAL A 226 4.46 11.44 7.94
N ARG A 227 4.97 10.30 7.47
CA ARG A 227 6.28 10.17 6.83
C ARG A 227 6.14 9.31 5.59
N THR A 228 6.96 9.53 4.58
CA THR A 228 6.83 8.88 3.27
C THR A 228 8.12 8.18 2.86
N ARG A 229 7.96 6.98 2.31
CA ARG A 229 9.01 6.11 1.80
C ARG A 229 8.59 5.56 0.43
N SER A 230 9.54 5.11 -0.37
CA SER A 230 9.27 4.46 -1.65
C SER A 230 10.06 3.17 -1.78
N TRP A 231 9.40 2.14 -2.28
CA TRP A 231 10.05 0.91 -2.75
C TRP A 231 10.34 0.93 -4.25
N ILE A 232 9.75 1.86 -4.99
CA ILE A 232 9.77 1.83 -6.45
C ILE A 232 11.13 2.32 -6.93
N GLY A 233 11.87 1.45 -7.62
CA GLY A 233 13.27 1.67 -7.98
C GLY A 233 14.28 1.14 -6.96
N GLY A 234 13.83 0.61 -5.81
CA GLY A 234 14.69 -0.01 -4.80
C GLY A 234 14.33 -1.46 -4.46
N ASP A 235 13.05 -1.84 -4.57
CA ASP A 235 12.55 -3.20 -4.40
C ASP A 235 12.88 -4.08 -5.61
N ARG A 236 13.92 -4.87 -5.43
CA ARG A 236 14.58 -5.66 -6.47
C ARG A 236 14.37 -7.17 -6.33
N ASP A 237 13.66 -7.59 -5.28
CA ASP A 237 13.21 -8.95 -5.01
C ASP A 237 12.55 -9.56 -6.26
N GLY A 238 13.33 -10.43 -6.93
CA GLY A 238 13.03 -11.05 -8.22
C GLY A 238 12.46 -10.10 -9.28
N ASN A 239 12.88 -8.82 -9.27
CA ASN A 239 12.62 -7.88 -10.36
C ASN A 239 13.95 -7.46 -11.00
N PRO A 240 14.39 -8.10 -12.10
CA PRO A 240 15.67 -7.80 -12.73
C PRO A 240 15.77 -6.37 -13.29
N ALA A 241 14.64 -5.72 -13.57
CA ALA A 241 14.59 -4.37 -14.14
C ALA A 241 15.00 -3.27 -13.16
N VAL A 242 15.08 -3.57 -11.86
CA VAL A 242 15.58 -2.65 -10.84
C VAL A 242 17.11 -2.79 -10.78
N THR A 243 17.80 -2.00 -11.58
CA THR A 243 19.27 -1.93 -11.65
C THR A 243 19.81 -0.81 -10.74
N PRO A 244 21.13 -0.76 -10.46
CA PRO A 244 21.72 0.37 -9.74
C PRO A 244 21.40 1.73 -10.37
N GLU A 245 21.39 1.83 -11.70
CA GLU A 245 21.10 3.07 -12.43
C GLU A 245 19.65 3.53 -12.20
N VAL A 246 18.70 2.58 -12.20
CA VAL A 246 17.29 2.85 -11.89
C VAL A 246 17.13 3.31 -10.44
N THR A 247 17.87 2.72 -9.50
CA THR A 247 17.87 3.15 -8.09
C THR A 247 18.38 4.57 -7.93
N ALA A 248 19.52 4.89 -8.56
CA ALA A 248 20.09 6.23 -8.55
C ALA A 248 19.14 7.27 -9.17
N TRP A 249 18.50 6.91 -10.28
CA TRP A 249 17.51 7.77 -10.94
C TRP A 249 16.26 7.98 -10.07
N ALA A 250 15.75 6.93 -9.41
CA ALA A 250 14.52 7.01 -8.62
C ALA A 250 14.66 7.94 -7.40
N GLN A 251 15.77 7.85 -6.66
CA GLN A 251 16.04 8.74 -5.53
C GLN A 251 16.26 10.19 -6.00
N ASP A 252 16.97 10.39 -7.13
CA ASP A 252 17.21 11.73 -7.67
C ASP A 252 15.91 12.37 -8.17
N HIS A 253 15.02 11.58 -8.78
CA HIS A 253 13.70 12.04 -9.22
C HIS A 253 12.83 12.51 -8.04
N ALA A 254 12.79 11.75 -6.93
CA ALA A 254 12.05 12.13 -5.73
C ALA A 254 12.58 13.45 -5.11
N ARG A 255 13.91 13.61 -5.10
CA ARG A 255 14.59 14.82 -4.61
C ARG A 255 14.33 16.04 -5.51
N ARG A 256 14.43 15.88 -6.83
CA ARG A 256 14.10 16.95 -7.80
C ARG A 256 12.66 17.39 -7.69
N LEU A 257 11.72 16.42 -7.63
CA LEU A 257 10.30 16.72 -7.50
C LEU A 257 10.02 17.54 -6.23
N TYR A 258 10.68 17.21 -5.12
CA TYR A 258 10.58 17.94 -3.86
C TYR A 258 11.09 19.37 -4.00
N VAL A 259 12.34 19.54 -4.45
CA VAL A 259 12.94 20.87 -4.60
C VAL A 259 12.14 21.75 -5.56
N GLU A 260 11.74 21.23 -6.72
CA GLU A 260 10.94 21.96 -7.71
C GLU A 260 9.59 22.41 -7.13
N HIS A 261 8.90 21.54 -6.38
CA HIS A 261 7.63 21.90 -5.78
C HIS A 261 7.79 22.90 -4.64
N PHE A 262 8.73 22.67 -3.73
CA PHE A 262 8.99 23.55 -2.60
C PHE A 262 9.43 24.96 -3.08
N CYS A 263 10.27 25.04 -4.11
CA CYS A 263 10.68 26.30 -4.70
C CYS A 263 9.51 27.09 -5.30
N ARG A 264 8.50 26.41 -5.90
CA ARG A 264 7.27 27.10 -6.35
C ARG A 264 6.49 27.71 -5.19
N GLU A 265 6.37 27.00 -4.07
CA GLU A 265 5.68 27.50 -2.87
C GLU A 265 6.46 28.68 -2.24
N LEU A 266 7.79 28.61 -2.23
CA LEU A 266 8.64 29.73 -1.81
C LEU A 266 8.48 30.95 -2.74
N ASP A 267 8.37 30.75 -4.05
CA ASP A 267 8.14 31.84 -5.01
C ASP A 267 6.81 32.57 -4.76
N GLU A 268 5.75 31.85 -4.40
CA GLU A 268 4.49 32.45 -3.98
C GLU A 268 4.67 33.30 -2.72
N LEU A 269 5.37 32.76 -1.72
CA LEU A 269 5.67 33.47 -0.47
C LEU A 269 6.55 34.71 -0.69
N VAL A 270 7.51 34.65 -1.62
CA VAL A 270 8.33 35.79 -2.05
C VAL A 270 7.47 36.89 -2.66
N ARG A 271 6.48 36.55 -3.49
CA ARG A 271 5.58 37.54 -4.09
C ARG A 271 4.76 38.25 -3.03
N ASP A 272 4.21 37.50 -2.08
CA ASP A 272 3.36 38.04 -1.02
C ASP A 272 4.14 38.92 0.00
N LEU A 273 5.33 38.49 0.45
CA LEU A 273 6.11 39.16 1.51
C LEU A 273 6.92 40.38 1.04
N SER A 274 6.22 41.32 0.40
CA SER A 274 6.72 42.61 -0.13
C SER A 274 7.14 43.67 0.92
N VAL A 275 7.41 43.28 2.16
CA VAL A 275 7.53 44.23 3.27
C VAL A 275 8.77 45.10 3.09
N SER A 276 8.55 46.41 2.91
CA SER A 276 9.61 47.40 2.81
C SER A 276 10.13 47.79 4.19
N GLU A 277 11.45 47.75 4.35
CA GLU A 277 12.12 48.16 5.60
C GLU A 277 11.92 49.63 5.95
N ARG A 278 11.54 50.46 4.97
CA ARG A 278 11.18 51.87 5.18
C ARG A 278 9.85 52.04 5.92
N ARG A 279 8.97 51.04 5.86
CA ARG A 279 7.66 51.08 6.52
C ARG A 279 7.63 50.29 7.81
N LEU A 280 8.30 49.14 7.84
CA LEU A 280 8.35 48.26 9.02
C LEU A 280 9.78 47.81 9.26
N PRO A 281 10.36 48.05 10.44
CA PRO A 281 11.71 47.59 10.74
C PRO A 281 11.75 46.05 10.81
N VAL A 282 12.73 45.46 10.13
CA VAL A 282 12.96 44.00 10.16
C VAL A 282 14.17 43.67 11.06
N PRO A 283 14.06 42.64 11.93
CA PRO A 283 15.14 42.25 12.84
C PRO A 283 16.48 42.08 12.13
N ARG A 284 17.55 42.56 12.79
CA ARG A 284 18.92 42.50 12.27
C ARG A 284 19.37 41.07 11.97
N GLU A 285 18.99 40.12 12.82
CA GLU A 285 19.33 38.72 12.68
C GLU A 285 18.87 38.11 11.34
N LEU A 286 17.65 38.44 10.89
CA LEU A 286 17.11 37.96 9.61
C LEU A 286 17.86 38.57 8.43
N ARG A 287 18.20 39.86 8.53
CA ARG A 287 18.98 40.58 7.50
C ARG A 287 20.35 39.96 7.31
N GLU A 288 21.08 39.72 8.41
CA GLU A 288 22.39 39.09 8.34
C GLU A 288 22.32 37.65 7.83
N ALA A 289 21.28 36.90 8.18
CA ALA A 289 21.06 35.56 7.64
C ALA A 289 20.81 35.58 6.12
N ALA A 290 20.05 36.56 5.62
CA ALA A 290 19.83 36.75 4.19
C ALA A 290 21.15 37.06 3.45
N GLU A 291 21.95 38.00 3.95
CA GLU A 291 23.23 38.34 3.33
C GLU A 291 24.21 37.16 3.32
N ARG A 292 24.29 36.38 4.41
CA ARG A 292 25.12 35.16 4.45
C ARG A 292 24.67 34.13 3.41
N ALA A 293 23.37 33.85 3.31
CA ALA A 293 22.85 32.90 2.36
C ALA A 293 23.09 33.32 0.91
N LEU A 294 22.89 34.61 0.59
CA LEU A 294 23.10 35.15 -0.76
C LEU A 294 24.58 35.23 -1.15
N ALA A 295 25.47 35.54 -0.20
CA ALA A 295 26.91 35.59 -0.43
C ALA A 295 27.49 34.21 -0.80
N LEU A 296 26.92 33.13 -0.27
CA LEU A 296 27.38 31.76 -0.58
C LEU A 296 27.06 31.31 -2.02
N ILE A 297 26.19 32.02 -2.74
CA ILE A 297 25.58 31.55 -4.00
C ILE A 297 25.84 32.50 -5.19
N GLU A 298 26.63 33.57 -5.00
CA GLU A 298 27.09 34.51 -6.03
C GLU A 298 25.98 35.01 -7.00
N ARG A 299 24.78 35.35 -6.50
CA ARG A 299 23.67 35.88 -7.31
C ARG A 299 23.56 37.41 -7.21
N ALA A 300 23.11 38.05 -8.30
CA ALA A 300 22.90 39.50 -8.34
C ALA A 300 21.86 39.94 -7.27
N PRO A 301 22.10 41.07 -6.56
CA PRO A 301 21.18 41.56 -5.56
C PRO A 301 19.84 41.93 -6.20
N ARG A 302 18.75 41.37 -5.67
CA ARG A 302 17.36 41.72 -5.99
C ARG A 302 16.64 42.21 -4.73
N PHE A 303 15.49 42.86 -4.90
CA PHE A 303 14.61 43.26 -3.80
C PHE A 303 15.29 44.17 -2.75
N GLU A 304 15.98 45.20 -3.24
CA GLU A 304 16.63 46.19 -2.36
C GLU A 304 15.59 46.87 -1.44
N GLY A 305 15.90 46.97 -0.15
CA GLY A 305 14.98 47.48 0.87
C GLY A 305 13.83 46.54 1.26
N GLU A 306 13.83 45.28 0.79
CA GLU A 306 12.82 44.26 1.10
C GLU A 306 13.47 43.02 1.73
N PRO A 307 13.89 43.09 3.01
CA PRO A 307 14.72 42.06 3.64
C PRO A 307 14.04 40.69 3.79
N LEU A 308 12.70 40.64 3.90
CA LEU A 308 11.98 39.35 3.94
C LEU A 308 12.08 38.59 2.61
N ARG A 309 11.94 39.29 1.47
CA ARG A 309 12.13 38.69 0.14
C ARG A 309 13.57 38.23 -0.06
N ARG A 310 14.55 39.03 0.37
CA ARG A 310 15.97 38.65 0.31
C ARG A 310 16.25 37.38 1.12
N TYR A 311 15.69 37.28 2.32
CA TYR A 311 15.83 36.08 3.17
C TYR A 311 15.23 34.84 2.49
N LEU A 312 14.00 34.94 1.98
CA LEU A 312 13.35 33.85 1.25
C LEU A 312 14.10 33.45 -0.01
N MET A 313 14.68 34.40 -0.74
CA MET A 313 15.53 34.07 -1.87
C MET A 313 16.78 33.31 -1.45
N GLY A 314 17.37 33.65 -0.29
CA GLY A 314 18.42 32.85 0.32
C GLY A 314 17.97 31.40 0.56
N VAL A 315 16.82 31.22 1.20
CA VAL A 315 16.22 29.88 1.45
C VAL A 315 15.98 29.13 0.14
N TYR A 316 15.40 29.78 -0.86
CA TYR A 316 15.15 29.24 -2.20
C TYR A 316 16.44 28.74 -2.84
N TYR A 317 17.47 29.58 -2.90
CA TYR A 317 18.72 29.23 -3.59
C TYR A 317 19.48 28.13 -2.86
N ARG A 318 19.51 28.15 -1.51
CA ARG A 318 20.07 27.06 -0.72
C ARG A 318 19.37 25.73 -1.02
N LEU A 319 18.04 25.76 -1.16
CA LEU A 319 17.26 24.57 -1.51
C LEU A 319 17.55 24.09 -2.93
N GLU A 320 17.62 24.99 -3.91
CA GLU A 320 17.99 24.67 -5.29
C GLU A 320 19.39 24.01 -5.36
N HIS A 321 20.37 24.55 -4.62
CA HIS A 321 21.74 24.02 -4.53
C HIS A 321 21.81 22.64 -3.87
N THR A 322 20.78 22.24 -3.11
CA THR A 322 20.70 20.91 -2.49
C THR A 322 20.60 19.78 -3.52
N LEU A 323 20.18 20.08 -4.77
CA LEU A 323 20.24 19.11 -5.87
C LEU A 323 21.69 18.78 -6.30
N GLY A 324 22.57 19.77 -6.26
CA GLY A 324 23.98 19.62 -6.62
C GLY A 324 24.91 19.28 -5.45
N SER A 325 24.43 19.34 -4.20
CA SER A 325 25.25 19.25 -2.98
C SER A 325 26.40 20.26 -2.96
N GLY A 326 26.18 21.46 -3.51
CA GLY A 326 27.18 22.52 -3.58
C GLY A 326 27.32 23.33 -2.27
N PRO A 327 28.30 24.26 -2.18
CA PRO A 327 28.39 25.20 -1.08
C PRO A 327 27.05 25.94 -0.86
N GLY A 328 26.61 26.02 0.40
CA GLY A 328 25.33 26.65 0.78
C GLY A 328 24.11 25.73 0.73
N ALA A 329 24.21 24.50 0.20
CA ALA A 329 23.14 23.50 0.25
C ALA A 329 22.71 23.18 1.69
N TYR A 330 21.46 22.73 1.86
CA TYR A 330 21.01 22.21 3.15
C TYR A 330 21.63 20.83 3.42
N GLY A 331 22.22 20.65 4.60
CA GLY A 331 22.74 19.34 5.02
C GLY A 331 21.63 18.35 5.36
N ASP A 332 20.59 18.86 6.03
CA ASP A 332 19.40 18.11 6.40
C ASP A 332 18.14 19.00 6.40
N ALA A 333 16.99 18.36 6.58
CA ALA A 333 15.70 19.03 6.59
C ALA A 333 15.45 19.89 7.83
N GLY A 334 16.17 19.63 8.93
CA GLY A 334 16.12 20.42 10.14
C GLY A 334 16.68 21.83 9.93
N GLU A 335 17.72 21.98 9.12
CA GLU A 335 18.22 23.29 8.71
C GLU A 335 17.18 24.10 7.93
N LEU A 336 16.52 23.49 6.93
CA LEU A 336 15.45 24.12 6.15
C LEU A 336 14.26 24.51 7.04
N ALA A 337 13.80 23.58 7.89
CA ALA A 337 12.74 23.84 8.84
C ALA A 337 13.12 24.97 9.82
N GLY A 338 14.38 25.02 10.26
CA GLY A 338 14.90 26.07 11.13
C GLY A 338 14.88 27.46 10.50
N ASP A 339 15.20 27.56 9.20
CA ASP A 339 15.09 28.82 8.47
C ASP A 339 13.63 29.29 8.33
N LEU A 340 12.71 28.36 8.05
CA LEU A 340 11.27 28.68 7.98
C LEU A 340 10.68 29.04 9.34
N GLU A 341 11.10 28.36 10.41
CA GLU A 341 10.70 28.67 11.79
C GLU A 341 11.19 30.07 12.20
N ARG A 342 12.41 30.46 11.79
CA ARG A 342 12.96 31.80 12.01
C ARG A 342 12.11 32.85 11.31
N LEU A 343 11.73 32.62 10.05
CA LEU A 343 10.84 33.52 9.31
C LEU A 343 9.47 33.63 9.99
N ARG A 344 8.88 32.50 10.38
CA ARG A 344 7.58 32.44 11.07
C ARG A 344 7.59 33.28 12.36
N ARG A 345 8.58 33.05 13.25
CA ARG A 345 8.73 33.82 14.49
C ARG A 345 8.93 35.31 14.24
N THR A 346 9.67 35.66 13.19
CA THR A 346 9.88 37.07 12.81
C THR A 346 8.57 37.73 12.39
N LEU A 347 7.78 37.06 11.55
CA LEU A 347 6.47 37.57 11.13
C LEU A 347 5.49 37.71 12.30
N GLU A 348 5.47 36.76 13.23
CA GLU A 348 4.67 36.83 14.45
C GLU A 348 5.05 38.05 15.31
N ALA A 349 6.35 38.28 15.51
CA ALA A 349 6.85 39.45 16.25
C ALA A 349 6.53 40.78 15.55
N MET A 350 6.38 40.77 14.23
CA MET A 350 5.98 41.93 13.43
C MET A 350 4.46 42.13 13.35
N GLY A 351 3.66 41.28 14.01
CA GLY A 351 2.20 41.36 14.02
C GLY A 351 1.49 40.64 12.86
N PHE A 352 2.22 39.89 12.03
CA PHE A 352 1.68 39.10 10.93
C PHE A 352 1.33 37.66 11.34
N THR A 353 0.88 37.43 12.57
CA THR A 353 0.64 36.10 13.16
C THR A 353 -0.26 35.21 12.30
N ALA A 354 -1.39 35.74 11.80
CA ALA A 354 -2.30 34.96 10.95
C ALA A 354 -1.67 34.55 9.61
N PHE A 355 -0.83 35.42 9.03
CA PHE A 355 -0.11 35.12 7.80
C PHE A 355 1.01 34.11 8.06
N ALA A 356 1.77 34.26 9.15
CA ALA A 356 2.80 33.30 9.55
C ALA A 356 2.24 31.88 9.75
N ALA A 357 1.07 31.79 10.39
CA ALA A 357 0.38 30.53 10.62
C ALA A 357 -0.14 29.86 9.33
N ARG A 358 -0.63 30.63 8.35
CA ARG A 358 -1.23 30.10 7.11
C ARG A 358 -0.28 30.01 5.92
N GLY A 359 0.75 30.84 5.87
CA GLY A 359 1.67 30.95 4.74
C GLY A 359 3.06 30.35 4.98
N VAL A 360 3.55 30.33 6.23
CA VAL A 360 4.92 29.85 6.54
C VAL A 360 4.91 28.51 7.27
N ARG A 361 4.06 28.37 8.29
CA ARG A 361 3.96 27.12 9.08
C ARG A 361 3.71 25.87 8.20
N PRO A 362 2.86 25.89 7.15
CA PRO A 362 2.68 24.71 6.30
C PRO A 362 3.96 24.25 5.61
N LEU A 363 4.82 25.19 5.19
CA LEU A 363 6.13 24.90 4.58
C LEU A 363 7.10 24.34 5.61
N GLU A 364 7.09 24.88 6.83
CA GLU A 364 7.88 24.37 7.96
C GLU A 364 7.51 22.91 8.26
N GLU A 365 6.21 22.61 8.37
CA GLU A 365 5.71 21.24 8.60
C GLU A 365 6.02 20.31 7.41
N ALA A 366 5.94 20.82 6.17
CA ALA A 366 6.27 20.07 4.98
C ALA A 366 7.75 19.67 4.94
N ALA A 367 8.66 20.58 5.32
CA ALA A 367 10.08 20.28 5.45
C ALA A 367 10.34 19.18 6.50
N ARG A 368 9.64 19.21 7.63
CA ARG A 368 9.74 18.17 8.67
C ARG A 368 9.09 16.83 8.25
N THR A 369 8.05 16.86 7.43
CA THR A 369 7.26 15.70 6.98
C THR A 369 7.98 14.94 5.88
N PHE A 370 8.45 15.65 4.85
CA PHE A 370 9.04 15.08 3.65
C PHE A 370 10.58 15.17 3.66
N GLY A 371 11.20 15.81 4.64
CA GLY A 371 12.66 15.91 4.66
C GLY A 371 13.21 16.78 3.53
N LEU A 372 14.22 16.26 2.80
CA LEU A 372 14.77 16.90 1.59
C LEU A 372 14.47 16.08 0.32
N SER A 373 13.56 15.11 0.42
CA SER A 373 13.13 14.25 -0.68
C SER A 373 11.72 13.78 -0.40
N PHE A 374 10.81 13.96 -1.35
CA PHE A 374 9.39 13.62 -1.17
C PHE A 374 9.14 12.20 -0.63
N ALA A 375 10.01 11.26 -0.99
CA ALA A 375 10.05 9.93 -0.39
C ALA A 375 11.48 9.39 -0.47
N ASP A 376 12.05 9.06 0.69
CA ASP A 376 13.31 8.33 0.73
C ASP A 376 13.12 6.90 0.21
N LEU A 377 14.12 6.39 -0.52
CA LEU A 377 14.05 5.10 -1.20
C LEU A 377 14.58 3.98 -0.30
N ASP A 378 13.77 2.94 -0.07
CA ASP A 378 14.24 1.71 0.56
C ASP A 378 14.77 0.73 -0.48
N LEU A 379 15.70 -0.13 -0.06
CA LEU A 379 16.11 -1.31 -0.81
C LEU A 379 15.39 -2.54 -0.25
N ARG A 380 15.05 -3.48 -1.14
CA ARG A 380 14.54 -4.80 -0.74
C ARG A 380 15.09 -5.88 -1.66
N GLU A 381 15.70 -6.92 -1.11
CA GLU A 381 16.23 -8.07 -1.87
C GLU A 381 16.09 -9.36 -1.05
N GLU A 382 16.04 -10.50 -1.74
CA GLU A 382 15.94 -11.83 -1.12
C GLU A 382 17.26 -12.26 -0.46
N SER A 383 17.19 -12.84 0.74
CA SER A 383 18.35 -13.34 1.50
C SER A 383 19.28 -14.27 0.71
N GLY A 384 18.73 -15.07 -0.21
CA GLY A 384 19.50 -15.95 -1.09
C GLY A 384 20.48 -15.21 -2.02
N GLU A 385 20.11 -14.03 -2.52
CA GLU A 385 20.97 -13.20 -3.37
C GLU A 385 22.14 -12.61 -2.55
N HIS A 386 21.89 -12.24 -1.29
CA HIS A 386 22.96 -11.78 -0.37
C HIS A 386 23.96 -12.90 -0.11
N ARG A 387 23.46 -14.10 0.20
CA ARG A 387 24.31 -15.28 0.42
C ARG A 387 25.18 -15.59 -0.79
N GLN A 388 24.62 -15.53 -2.00
CA GLN A 388 25.37 -15.74 -3.23
C GLN A 388 26.45 -14.67 -3.43
N ALA A 389 26.12 -13.39 -3.17
CA ALA A 389 27.08 -12.30 -3.26
C ALA A 389 28.23 -12.44 -2.25
N VAL A 390 27.91 -12.82 -1.00
CA VAL A 390 28.92 -13.04 0.05
C VAL A 390 29.79 -14.27 -0.26
N ALA A 391 29.20 -15.36 -0.77
CA ALA A 391 29.98 -16.54 -1.18
C ALA A 391 31.03 -16.18 -2.25
N GLU A 392 30.66 -15.36 -3.23
CA GLU A 392 31.61 -14.86 -4.24
C GLU A 392 32.72 -14.00 -3.62
N LEU A 393 32.38 -13.11 -2.66
CA LEU A 393 33.37 -12.29 -1.96
C LEU A 393 34.36 -13.13 -1.14
N VAL A 394 33.87 -14.13 -0.41
CA VAL A 394 34.69 -15.05 0.39
C VAL A 394 35.66 -15.82 -0.51
N ALA A 395 35.17 -16.33 -1.64
CA ALA A 395 35.99 -16.97 -2.66
C ALA A 395 37.06 -16.04 -3.23
N ALA A 396 36.68 -14.80 -3.58
CA ALA A 396 37.60 -13.79 -4.12
C ALA A 396 38.68 -13.37 -3.11
N ALA A 397 38.37 -13.38 -1.81
CA ALA A 397 39.32 -13.11 -0.73
C ALA A 397 40.27 -14.28 -0.44
N GLY A 398 40.10 -15.44 -1.10
CA GLY A 398 40.92 -16.63 -0.88
C GLY A 398 40.60 -17.37 0.42
N LEU A 399 39.40 -17.18 0.99
CA LEU A 399 38.98 -17.75 2.26
C LEU A 399 38.22 -19.08 2.13
N GLY A 400 38.02 -19.57 0.90
CA GLY A 400 37.31 -20.81 0.58
C GLY A 400 36.11 -20.59 -0.33
N ASN A 401 35.54 -21.68 -0.84
CA ASN A 401 34.39 -21.66 -1.76
C ASN A 401 33.13 -22.33 -1.16
N ASP A 402 33.19 -22.72 0.11
CA ASP A 402 32.16 -23.52 0.81
C ASP A 402 31.20 -22.66 1.66
N TYR A 403 31.30 -21.32 1.61
CA TYR A 403 30.43 -20.41 2.39
C TYR A 403 28.94 -20.70 2.20
N GLY A 404 28.52 -21.01 0.97
CA GLY A 404 27.14 -21.33 0.65
C GLY A 404 26.62 -22.61 1.33
N ASP A 405 27.53 -23.52 1.68
CA ASP A 405 27.23 -24.81 2.32
C ASP A 405 27.27 -24.73 3.85
N TRP A 406 27.71 -23.60 4.43
CA TRP A 406 27.75 -23.41 5.87
C TRP A 406 26.35 -23.31 6.47
N ASP A 407 26.14 -23.99 7.59
CA ASP A 407 24.93 -23.81 8.38
C ASP A 407 24.81 -22.36 8.89
N ALA A 408 23.59 -21.99 9.27
CA ALA A 408 23.30 -20.61 9.68
C ALA A 408 24.08 -20.14 10.92
N GLY A 409 24.39 -21.05 11.85
CA GLY A 409 25.15 -20.72 13.07
C GLY A 409 26.62 -20.45 12.75
N ARG A 410 27.24 -21.28 11.90
CA ARG A 410 28.61 -21.06 11.41
C ARG A 410 28.73 -19.73 10.64
N ARG A 411 27.78 -19.44 9.76
CA ARG A 411 27.74 -18.16 9.02
C ARG A 411 27.61 -16.97 9.97
N GLU A 412 26.68 -17.03 10.92
CA GLU A 412 26.51 -15.98 11.92
C GLU A 412 27.80 -15.69 12.69
N ALA A 413 28.44 -16.73 13.24
CA ALA A 413 29.66 -16.57 14.03
C ALA A 413 30.81 -15.95 13.22
N TRP A 414 31.00 -16.41 11.97
CA TRP A 414 32.02 -15.87 11.08
C TRP A 414 31.75 -14.41 10.71
N LEU A 415 30.51 -14.09 10.31
CA LEU A 415 30.11 -12.72 9.96
C LEU A 415 30.28 -11.76 11.13
N THR A 416 29.95 -12.18 12.35
CA THR A 416 30.16 -11.38 13.56
C THR A 416 31.65 -11.09 13.79
N GLY A 417 32.53 -12.07 13.58
CA GLY A 417 33.97 -11.88 13.66
C GLY A 417 34.49 -10.91 12.59
N GLU A 418 34.08 -11.10 11.34
CA GLU A 418 34.52 -10.24 10.23
C GLU A 418 34.04 -8.80 10.39
N LEU A 419 32.78 -8.58 10.79
CA LEU A 419 32.19 -7.25 10.95
C LEU A 419 32.72 -6.46 12.16
N ALA A 420 33.59 -7.06 12.98
CA ALA A 420 34.38 -6.34 13.98
C ALA A 420 35.48 -5.48 13.34
N SER A 421 35.80 -5.69 12.06
CA SER A 421 36.77 -4.90 11.30
C SER A 421 36.11 -4.06 10.21
N ALA A 422 36.66 -2.87 9.97
CA ALA A 422 36.31 -2.02 8.83
C ALA A 422 37.01 -2.44 7.51
N ARG A 423 37.90 -3.43 7.56
CA ARG A 423 38.69 -3.88 6.41
C ARG A 423 37.80 -4.55 5.35
N PRO A 424 37.83 -4.12 4.08
CA PRO A 424 37.19 -4.84 2.97
C PRO A 424 37.78 -6.24 2.75
N LEU A 425 36.96 -7.19 2.28
CA LEU A 425 37.38 -8.53 1.86
C LEU A 425 37.90 -8.55 0.43
N ALA A 426 37.27 -7.79 -0.47
CA ALA A 426 37.62 -7.82 -1.88
C ALA A 426 39.08 -7.34 -2.09
N PRO A 427 39.92 -8.08 -2.84
CA PRO A 427 41.24 -7.60 -3.22
C PRO A 427 41.16 -6.28 -3.98
N VAL A 428 42.18 -5.42 -3.83
CA VAL A 428 42.24 -4.14 -4.54
C VAL A 428 42.14 -4.38 -6.05
N GLY A 429 41.20 -3.71 -6.70
CA GLY A 429 40.95 -3.84 -8.13
C GLY A 429 40.09 -5.05 -8.54
N TYR A 430 39.63 -5.87 -7.59
CA TYR A 430 38.68 -6.95 -7.87
C TYR A 430 37.39 -6.37 -8.46
N ARG A 431 36.89 -7.02 -9.51
CA ARG A 431 35.62 -6.70 -10.12
C ARG A 431 34.68 -7.88 -9.93
N PRO A 432 33.49 -7.67 -9.34
CA PRO A 432 32.48 -8.70 -9.21
C PRO A 432 32.17 -9.35 -10.56
N ARG A 433 32.11 -10.68 -10.58
CA ARG A 433 31.83 -11.51 -11.76
C ARG A 433 30.40 -12.04 -11.75
N GLY A 434 29.88 -12.39 -10.57
CA GLY A 434 28.52 -12.88 -10.41
C GLY A 434 27.52 -11.73 -10.33
N ARG A 435 26.33 -12.01 -10.86
CA ARG A 435 25.24 -11.04 -10.95
C ARG A 435 24.81 -10.51 -9.58
N ALA A 436 24.72 -11.40 -8.58
CA ALA A 436 24.32 -11.05 -7.22
C ALA A 436 25.26 -9.99 -6.60
N LEU A 437 26.57 -10.23 -6.66
CA LEU A 437 27.57 -9.31 -6.09
C LEU A 437 27.67 -8.00 -6.87
N GLN A 438 27.67 -8.06 -8.21
CA GLN A 438 27.62 -6.85 -9.06
C GLN A 438 26.44 -5.97 -8.69
N ARG A 439 25.26 -6.58 -8.55
CA ARG A 439 24.02 -5.88 -8.23
C ARG A 439 24.05 -5.29 -6.82
N ALA A 440 24.48 -6.07 -5.83
CA ALA A 440 24.54 -5.63 -4.43
C ALA A 440 25.47 -4.43 -4.25
N LEU A 441 26.74 -4.55 -4.69
CA LEU A 441 27.72 -3.48 -4.54
C LEU A 441 27.41 -2.27 -5.41
N GLY A 442 26.98 -2.49 -6.66
CA GLY A 442 26.58 -1.41 -7.56
C GLY A 442 25.45 -0.56 -6.98
N THR A 443 24.46 -1.22 -6.36
CA THR A 443 23.33 -0.53 -5.72
C THR A 443 23.76 0.22 -4.47
N LEU A 444 24.50 -0.42 -3.56
CA LEU A 444 24.96 0.20 -2.31
C LEU A 444 25.91 1.38 -2.56
N ALA A 445 26.66 1.36 -3.67
CA ALA A 445 27.52 2.47 -4.06
C ALA A 445 26.70 3.74 -4.41
N VAL A 446 25.62 3.58 -5.18
CA VAL A 446 24.81 4.71 -5.70
C VAL A 446 23.67 5.15 -4.80
N TRP A 447 23.20 4.27 -3.91
CA TRP A 447 22.12 4.57 -2.99
C TRP A 447 22.54 5.60 -1.95
N ASP A 448 21.69 6.58 -1.65
CA ASP A 448 22.03 7.62 -0.66
C ASP A 448 22.06 7.10 0.80
N GLY A 449 21.45 5.94 1.05
CA GLY A 449 21.42 5.30 2.37
C GLY A 449 20.46 5.96 3.35
N ARG A 450 19.46 6.72 2.88
CA ARG A 450 18.46 7.39 3.74
C ARG A 450 17.25 6.52 4.07
N GLY A 451 17.00 5.45 3.30
CA GLY A 451 15.93 4.47 3.51
C GLY A 451 16.27 3.30 4.44
N ALA A 452 15.46 2.26 4.40
CA ALA A 452 15.74 0.95 5.01
C ALA A 452 16.23 -0.06 3.96
N TYR A 453 16.96 -1.09 4.40
CA TYR A 453 17.29 -2.28 3.61
C TYR A 453 16.50 -3.47 4.14
N VAL A 454 15.44 -3.86 3.44
CA VAL A 454 14.57 -5.00 3.78
C VAL A 454 15.14 -6.30 3.21
N VAL A 455 15.23 -7.33 4.05
CA VAL A 455 15.74 -8.67 3.68
C VAL A 455 14.56 -9.65 3.59
N SER A 456 14.08 -9.93 2.37
CA SER A 456 13.00 -10.89 2.15
C SER A 456 13.45 -12.32 2.48
N MET A 457 12.50 -13.19 2.81
CA MET A 457 12.77 -14.59 3.17
C MET A 457 13.84 -14.72 4.27
N THR A 458 13.76 -13.89 5.30
CA THR A 458 14.69 -13.94 6.44
C THR A 458 14.44 -15.21 7.25
N LYS A 459 15.50 -16.00 7.48
CA LYS A 459 15.43 -17.25 8.25
C LYS A 459 16.33 -17.26 9.47
N SER A 460 17.37 -16.43 9.48
CA SER A 460 18.40 -16.44 10.51
C SER A 460 19.09 -15.07 10.66
N PRO A 461 19.80 -14.83 11.78
CA PRO A 461 20.60 -13.62 11.95
C PRO A 461 21.66 -13.40 10.86
N ALA A 462 22.23 -14.48 10.33
CA ALA A 462 23.23 -14.44 9.27
C ALA A 462 22.75 -13.67 8.03
N ASP A 463 21.46 -13.81 7.67
CA ASP A 463 20.90 -13.18 6.47
C ASP A 463 20.97 -11.63 6.56
N LEU A 464 20.89 -11.04 7.76
CA LEU A 464 21.02 -9.59 7.97
C LEU A 464 22.48 -9.15 8.07
N LEU A 465 23.33 -9.98 8.68
CA LEU A 465 24.76 -9.71 8.77
C LEU A 465 25.44 -9.77 7.39
N GLU A 466 24.96 -10.60 6.46
CA GLU A 466 25.39 -10.63 5.06
C GLU A 466 25.18 -9.26 4.38
N VAL A 467 24.07 -8.58 4.67
CA VAL A 467 23.82 -7.20 4.17
C VAL A 467 24.81 -6.20 4.76
N LEU A 468 25.10 -6.28 6.07
CA LEU A 468 26.09 -5.41 6.71
C LEU A 468 27.50 -5.63 6.14
N LEU A 469 27.85 -6.87 5.80
CA LEU A 469 29.11 -7.19 5.14
C LEU A 469 29.19 -6.55 3.76
N LEU A 470 28.13 -6.69 2.95
CA LEU A 470 28.04 -6.04 1.63
C LEU A 470 28.09 -4.51 1.75
N ALA A 471 27.44 -3.94 2.77
CA ALA A 471 27.51 -2.52 3.08
C ALA A 471 28.93 -2.06 3.41
N ARG A 472 29.70 -2.88 4.15
CA ARG A 472 31.12 -2.61 4.42
C ARG A 472 31.95 -2.59 3.16
N GLU A 473 31.78 -3.57 2.28
CA GLU A 473 32.49 -3.60 1.00
C GLU A 473 32.16 -2.38 0.11
N ALA A 474 30.96 -1.81 0.25
CA ALA A 474 30.55 -0.57 -0.41
C ALA A 474 30.96 0.71 0.35
N GLY A 475 31.70 0.61 1.46
CA GLY A 475 32.12 1.77 2.27
C GLY A 475 30.99 2.41 3.10
N ARG A 476 29.89 1.69 3.32
CA ARG A 476 28.68 2.16 4.02
C ARG A 476 28.51 1.55 5.41
N TYR A 477 29.51 0.86 5.95
CA TYR A 477 29.49 0.32 7.31
C TYR A 477 30.81 0.61 8.03
N HIS A 478 30.72 0.89 9.32
CA HIS A 478 31.87 0.99 10.22
C HIS A 478 31.59 0.24 11.53
N PRO A 479 32.54 -0.54 12.10
CA PRO A 479 32.30 -1.33 13.31
C PRO A 479 31.74 -0.53 14.51
N ASP A 480 32.21 0.71 14.66
CA ASP A 480 31.78 1.61 15.76
C ASP A 480 30.44 2.31 15.51
N ARG A 481 30.02 2.45 14.24
CA ARG A 481 28.84 3.26 13.87
C ARG A 481 27.71 2.46 13.22
N GLY A 482 27.99 1.22 12.82
CA GLY A 482 27.09 0.44 11.98
C GLY A 482 26.98 1.00 10.55
N ALA A 483 25.90 0.61 9.88
CA ALA A 483 25.46 1.19 8.62
C ALA A 483 24.48 2.36 8.85
N PRO A 484 24.43 3.37 7.95
CA PRO A 484 23.60 4.55 8.11
C PRO A 484 22.10 4.31 7.86
N PHE A 485 21.69 3.08 7.56
CA PHE A 485 20.31 2.69 7.26
C PHE A 485 19.85 1.53 8.16
N ASP A 486 18.54 1.38 8.33
CA ASP A 486 17.95 0.22 9.01
C ASP A 486 18.16 -1.05 8.18
N VAL A 487 18.53 -2.18 8.80
CA VAL A 487 18.53 -3.51 8.15
C VAL A 487 17.37 -4.31 8.74
N VAL A 488 16.35 -4.55 7.93
CA VAL A 488 15.01 -4.94 8.38
C VAL A 488 14.74 -6.40 7.99
N PRO A 489 14.54 -7.31 8.96
CA PRO A 489 14.10 -8.67 8.67
C PRO A 489 12.66 -8.67 8.16
N LEU A 490 12.38 -9.41 7.09
CA LEU A 490 11.04 -9.69 6.61
C LEU A 490 10.72 -11.19 6.76
N PHE A 491 9.78 -11.49 7.66
CA PHE A 491 9.25 -12.84 7.91
C PHE A 491 7.97 -13.07 7.08
N GLU A 492 7.98 -14.07 6.20
CA GLU A 492 6.94 -14.24 5.16
C GLU A 492 6.26 -15.61 5.14
N THR A 493 6.90 -16.68 5.63
CA THR A 493 6.27 -18.01 5.72
C THR A 493 5.76 -18.30 7.13
N LEU A 494 4.88 -19.30 7.27
CA LEU A 494 4.39 -19.70 8.59
C LEU A 494 5.54 -20.11 9.52
N ALA A 495 6.50 -20.89 8.99
CA ALA A 495 7.67 -21.32 9.75
C ALA A 495 8.56 -20.14 10.20
N ASP A 496 8.71 -19.13 9.34
CA ASP A 496 9.50 -17.94 9.65
C ASP A 496 8.81 -17.08 10.72
N LEU A 497 7.47 -16.90 10.63
CA LEU A 497 6.68 -16.20 11.64
C LEU A 497 6.73 -16.91 13.00
N ASP A 498 6.64 -18.24 13.02
CA ASP A 498 6.76 -19.05 14.24
C ASP A 498 8.15 -18.92 14.88
N ALA A 499 9.20 -18.81 14.07
CA ALA A 499 10.58 -18.65 14.52
C ALA A 499 10.96 -17.19 14.84
N ALA A 500 10.16 -16.20 14.42
CA ALA A 500 10.52 -14.79 14.40
C ALA A 500 11.02 -14.25 15.76
N GLY A 501 10.33 -14.59 16.86
CA GLY A 501 10.73 -14.19 18.21
C GLY A 501 12.13 -14.69 18.59
N ARG A 502 12.44 -15.96 18.32
CA ARG A 502 13.76 -16.56 18.59
C ARG A 502 14.84 -15.97 17.69
N THR A 503 14.52 -15.68 16.43
CA THR A 503 15.46 -15.03 15.50
C THR A 503 15.78 -13.62 15.95
N VAL A 504 14.79 -12.84 16.41
CA VAL A 504 14.99 -11.50 16.96
C VAL A 504 15.79 -11.54 18.26
N GLU A 505 15.52 -12.49 19.16
CA GLU A 505 16.31 -12.69 20.37
C GLU A 505 17.79 -12.93 20.05
N ARG A 506 18.10 -13.82 19.09
CA ARG A 506 19.47 -14.07 18.64
C ARG A 506 20.10 -12.85 17.97
N LEU A 507 19.37 -12.12 17.14
CA LEU A 507 19.84 -10.87 16.53
C LEU A 507 20.23 -9.84 17.59
N LEU A 508 19.41 -9.64 18.61
CA LEU A 508 19.67 -8.66 19.67
C LEU A 508 20.77 -9.10 20.64
N ALA A 509 21.03 -10.41 20.77
CA ALA A 509 22.18 -10.96 21.48
C ALA A 509 23.50 -10.82 20.69
N ASN A 510 23.43 -10.67 19.36
CA ASN A 510 24.60 -10.52 18.52
C ASN A 510 25.19 -9.11 18.64
N PRO A 511 26.47 -8.93 19.05
CA PRO A 511 27.02 -7.62 19.37
C PRO A 511 27.11 -6.67 18.17
N VAL A 512 27.26 -7.19 16.95
CA VAL A 512 27.30 -6.37 15.73
C VAL A 512 25.92 -5.80 15.44
N PHE A 513 24.89 -6.65 15.46
CA PHE A 513 23.53 -6.22 15.15
C PHE A 513 22.92 -5.40 16.29
N ARG A 514 23.28 -5.69 17.55
CA ARG A 514 22.93 -4.86 18.70
C ARG A 514 23.38 -3.41 18.52
N ARG A 515 24.64 -3.20 18.13
CA ARG A 515 25.17 -1.86 17.82
C ARG A 515 24.43 -1.21 16.66
N GLN A 516 24.09 -1.97 15.61
CA GLN A 516 23.29 -1.47 14.51
C GLN A 516 21.95 -0.90 15.00
N VAL A 517 21.22 -1.67 15.82
CA VAL A 517 19.92 -1.27 16.36
C VAL A 517 20.04 -0.06 17.28
N GLU A 518 21.03 -0.02 18.16
CA GLU A 518 21.28 1.13 19.05
C GLU A 518 21.59 2.41 18.25
N ALA A 519 22.39 2.30 17.19
CA ALA A 519 22.70 3.42 16.32
C ALA A 519 21.48 3.96 15.57
N ARG A 520 20.42 3.14 15.37
CA ARG A 520 19.16 3.53 14.72
C ARG A 520 18.05 3.91 15.71
N GLY A 521 18.20 3.52 16.98
CA GLY A 521 17.29 3.85 18.09
C GLY A 521 16.15 2.86 18.32
N ALA A 522 15.81 2.03 17.34
CA ALA A 522 14.77 1.00 17.45
C ALA A 522 15.00 -0.13 16.42
N LEU A 523 14.51 -1.32 16.73
CA LEU A 523 14.47 -2.42 15.77
C LEU A 523 13.22 -2.26 14.89
N GLU A 524 13.40 -2.13 13.57
CA GLU A 524 12.30 -2.27 12.63
C GLU A 524 12.20 -3.72 12.15
N VAL A 525 10.99 -4.29 12.17
CA VAL A 525 10.70 -5.66 11.67
C VAL A 525 9.55 -5.61 10.70
N MET A 526 9.71 -6.23 9.54
CA MET A 526 8.65 -6.34 8.55
C MET A 526 7.93 -7.69 8.65
N ILE A 527 6.59 -7.67 8.58
CA ILE A 527 5.75 -8.86 8.58
C ILE A 527 4.96 -8.98 7.28
N GLY A 528 5.08 -10.14 6.61
CA GLY A 528 4.51 -10.39 5.29
C GLY A 528 3.18 -11.12 5.32
N TYR A 529 2.08 -10.43 5.06
CA TYR A 529 0.74 -11.03 5.11
C TYR A 529 0.41 -11.91 3.90
N SER A 530 0.70 -11.43 2.68
CA SER A 530 0.26 -12.08 1.43
C SER A 530 0.90 -13.45 1.24
N ASP A 531 2.21 -13.54 1.48
CA ASP A 531 2.97 -14.76 1.28
C ASP A 531 2.65 -15.79 2.37
N SER A 532 2.42 -15.37 3.62
CA SER A 532 1.95 -16.28 4.68
C SER A 532 0.56 -16.84 4.39
N ASN A 533 -0.34 -16.01 3.87
CA ASN A 533 -1.67 -16.46 3.45
C ASN A 533 -1.60 -17.48 2.30
N LYS A 534 -0.69 -17.27 1.33
CA LYS A 534 -0.47 -18.21 0.22
C LYS A 534 0.12 -19.54 0.71
N ASP A 535 0.94 -19.53 1.76
CA ASP A 535 1.58 -20.71 2.36
C ASP A 535 0.63 -21.54 3.24
N ALA A 536 -0.16 -20.88 4.09
CA ALA A 536 -0.90 -21.55 5.16
C ALA A 536 -2.41 -21.28 5.19
N GLY A 537 -2.96 -20.48 4.29
CA GLY A 537 -4.36 -20.08 4.30
C GLY A 537 -4.69 -18.97 5.31
N TYR A 538 -5.91 -18.46 5.21
CA TYR A 538 -6.29 -17.17 5.80
C TYR A 538 -6.26 -17.14 7.32
N LEU A 539 -6.91 -18.10 7.99
CA LEU A 539 -7.00 -18.12 9.45
C LEU A 539 -5.62 -18.31 10.09
N ALA A 540 -4.87 -19.30 9.62
CA ALA A 540 -3.56 -19.64 10.15
C ALA A 540 -2.53 -18.53 9.96
N ALA A 541 -2.52 -17.88 8.80
CA ALA A 541 -1.63 -16.75 8.55
C ALA A 541 -1.92 -15.57 9.48
N ASN A 542 -3.19 -15.20 9.68
CA ASN A 542 -3.53 -14.09 10.60
C ASN A 542 -3.18 -14.42 12.05
N TRP A 543 -3.40 -15.67 12.48
CA TRP A 543 -3.00 -16.11 13.83
C TRP A 543 -1.48 -16.10 14.03
N ALA A 544 -0.72 -16.60 13.05
CA ALA A 544 0.74 -16.56 13.07
C ALA A 544 1.28 -15.12 13.11
N LEU A 545 0.66 -14.20 12.38
CA LEU A 545 1.03 -12.78 12.41
C LEU A 545 0.75 -12.13 13.77
N TYR A 546 -0.37 -12.47 14.41
CA TYR A 546 -0.71 -11.98 15.74
C TYR A 546 0.34 -12.43 16.76
N THR A 547 0.59 -13.75 16.83
CA THR A 547 1.54 -14.34 17.77
C THR A 547 3.00 -13.97 17.49
N ALA A 548 3.39 -13.81 16.22
CA ALA A 548 4.73 -13.35 15.86
C ALA A 548 5.00 -11.94 16.39
N GLN A 549 4.04 -11.02 16.26
CA GLN A 549 4.19 -9.66 16.80
C GLN A 549 4.36 -9.67 18.32
N GLU A 550 3.58 -10.46 19.05
CA GLU A 550 3.73 -10.62 20.51
C GLU A 550 5.11 -11.17 20.89
N ARG A 551 5.56 -12.22 20.19
CA ARG A 551 6.87 -12.86 20.44
C ARG A 551 8.04 -11.93 20.12
N ILE A 552 7.97 -11.20 19.01
CA ILE A 552 8.97 -10.19 18.61
C ILE A 552 9.02 -9.06 19.65
N ALA A 553 7.86 -8.54 20.06
CA ALA A 553 7.79 -7.47 21.04
C ALA A 553 8.31 -7.93 22.41
N ALA A 554 8.01 -9.17 22.82
CA ALA A 554 8.54 -9.75 24.05
C ALA A 554 10.08 -9.89 24.00
N ALA A 555 10.63 -10.44 22.91
CA ALA A 555 12.08 -10.58 22.74
C ALA A 555 12.81 -9.23 22.78
N ALA A 556 12.26 -8.22 22.10
CA ALA A 556 12.83 -6.88 22.09
C ALA A 556 12.71 -6.16 23.45
N ARG A 557 11.57 -6.30 24.15
CA ARG A 557 11.41 -5.80 25.52
C ARG A 557 12.41 -6.42 26.48
N ALA A 558 12.65 -7.73 26.39
CA ALA A 558 13.65 -8.42 27.21
C ALA A 558 15.08 -7.86 26.96
N ALA A 559 15.36 -7.39 25.75
CA ALA A 559 16.62 -6.73 25.39
C ALA A 559 16.62 -5.20 25.59
N GLY A 560 15.54 -4.60 26.12
CA GLY A 560 15.44 -3.14 26.30
C GLY A 560 15.40 -2.34 25.01
N VAL A 561 14.86 -2.90 23.92
CA VAL A 561 14.79 -2.29 22.58
C VAL A 561 13.33 -2.04 22.19
N GLY A 562 13.03 -0.84 21.67
CA GLY A 562 11.74 -0.55 21.05
C GLY A 562 11.62 -1.21 19.67
N VAL A 563 10.43 -1.72 19.34
CA VAL A 563 10.13 -2.30 18.03
C VAL A 563 9.25 -1.37 17.22
N ARG A 564 9.55 -1.24 15.93
CA ARG A 564 8.70 -0.62 14.91
C ARG A 564 8.25 -1.71 13.95
N PHE A 565 6.94 -1.94 13.83
CA PHE A 565 6.44 -2.90 12.87
C PHE A 565 6.20 -2.25 11.52
N PHE A 566 6.76 -2.89 10.49
CA PHE A 566 6.50 -2.61 9.10
C PHE A 566 5.52 -3.66 8.54
N HIS A 567 4.27 -3.24 8.35
CA HIS A 567 3.23 -4.09 7.81
C HIS A 567 3.29 -4.10 6.28
N GLY A 568 3.60 -5.27 5.69
CA GLY A 568 3.67 -5.47 4.24
C GLY A 568 2.33 -5.37 3.49
N ARG A 569 1.24 -5.21 4.23
CA ARG A 569 -0.07 -4.78 3.73
C ARG A 569 -0.53 -3.59 4.56
N GLY A 570 -1.10 -2.57 3.91
CA GLY A 570 -1.87 -1.55 4.62
C GLY A 570 -2.90 -2.25 5.49
N THR A 571 -2.84 -2.06 6.81
CA THR A 571 -3.61 -2.76 7.84
C THR A 571 -5.08 -2.89 7.45
N SER A 572 -5.48 -4.02 6.85
CA SER A 572 -6.81 -4.37 6.29
C SER A 572 -7.53 -3.36 5.36
N THR A 573 -7.04 -2.13 5.23
CA THR A 573 -7.73 -1.02 4.55
C THR A 573 -7.72 -1.14 3.07
N ALA A 574 -6.71 -1.83 2.54
CA ALA A 574 -6.62 -2.14 1.14
C ALA A 574 -7.72 -3.13 0.72
N ARG A 575 -8.81 -3.34 1.47
CA ARG A 575 -9.95 -4.19 1.08
C ARG A 575 -11.33 -3.54 0.94
N GLY A 576 -11.51 -2.29 1.35
CA GLY A 576 -12.74 -1.54 1.11
C GLY A 576 -13.95 -2.11 1.86
N GLY A 577 -14.19 -1.58 3.07
CA GLY A 577 -15.44 -1.83 3.80
C GLY A 577 -15.37 -1.52 5.30
N GLY A 578 -14.24 -1.82 5.94
CA GLY A 578 -13.95 -1.45 7.32
C GLY A 578 -12.90 -0.32 7.42
N PRO A 579 -12.93 0.54 8.45
CA PRO A 579 -11.89 1.55 8.67
C PRO A 579 -10.53 0.88 8.91
N ALA A 580 -9.45 1.40 8.29
CA ALA A 580 -8.04 0.99 8.52
C ALA A 580 -7.75 0.81 10.00
N GLY A 581 -8.33 1.74 10.73
CA GLY A 581 -8.21 1.88 12.14
C GLY A 581 -8.73 0.71 12.96
N ARG A 582 -9.72 -0.04 12.47
CA ARG A 582 -10.18 -1.24 13.19
C ARG A 582 -9.14 -2.35 13.19
N ALA A 583 -8.43 -2.56 12.08
CA ALA A 583 -7.33 -3.52 12.08
C ALA A 583 -6.14 -3.05 12.92
N ILE A 584 -5.88 -1.73 13.00
CA ILE A 584 -4.88 -1.20 13.92
C ILE A 584 -5.31 -1.46 15.38
N ALA A 585 -6.59 -1.22 15.71
CA ALA A 585 -7.14 -1.52 17.02
C ALA A 585 -7.09 -3.02 17.35
N ALA A 586 -7.21 -3.89 16.34
CA ALA A 586 -7.15 -5.34 16.50
C ALA A 586 -5.71 -5.91 16.64
N LEU A 587 -4.67 -5.08 16.49
CA LEU A 587 -3.28 -5.50 16.73
C LEU A 587 -3.07 -5.84 18.22
N PRO A 588 -2.15 -6.78 18.55
CA PRO A 588 -1.86 -7.12 19.93
C PRO A 588 -1.51 -5.89 20.79
N VAL A 589 -1.84 -5.95 22.08
CA VAL A 589 -1.53 -4.86 23.00
C VAL A 589 -0.01 -4.73 23.15
N GLY A 590 0.50 -3.51 23.06
CA GLY A 590 1.92 -3.21 23.19
C GLY A 590 2.76 -3.45 21.93
N THR A 591 2.14 -3.67 20.76
CA THR A 591 2.83 -3.82 19.47
C THR A 591 2.65 -2.64 18.53
N VAL A 592 1.78 -1.68 18.84
CA VAL A 592 1.55 -0.51 17.97
C VAL A 592 2.48 0.64 18.36
N GLY A 593 2.61 0.88 19.66
CA GLY A 593 3.49 1.92 20.19
C GLY A 593 3.17 3.30 19.61
N ARG A 594 4.22 4.05 19.24
CA ARG A 594 4.12 5.43 18.72
C ARG A 594 4.38 5.52 17.22
N GLU A 595 4.89 4.45 16.62
CA GLU A 595 5.30 4.43 15.23
C GLU A 595 4.80 3.17 14.55
N ILE A 596 4.08 3.34 13.45
CA ILE A 596 3.68 2.24 12.58
C ILE A 596 4.11 2.55 11.16
N ARG A 597 4.59 1.52 10.47
CA ARG A 597 4.93 1.61 9.05
C ARG A 597 4.03 0.68 8.26
N ILE A 598 3.42 1.20 7.21
CA ILE A 598 2.51 0.46 6.36
C ILE A 598 2.90 0.59 4.90
N THR A 599 2.73 -0.50 4.15
CA THR A 599 2.80 -0.47 2.69
C THR A 599 1.52 0.11 2.10
N GLU A 600 1.65 1.17 1.30
CA GLU A 600 0.58 1.69 0.46
C GLU A 600 0.67 1.05 -0.93
N GLN A 601 -0.30 0.18 -1.23
CA GLN A 601 -0.39 -0.54 -2.49
C GLN A 601 -0.87 0.39 -3.61
N GLY A 602 -0.37 0.18 -4.83
CA GLY A 602 -0.67 1.02 -5.99
C GLY A 602 -2.16 1.23 -6.27
N GLU A 603 -2.98 0.19 -6.14
CA GLU A 603 -4.44 0.26 -6.29
C GLU A 603 -5.11 1.15 -5.24
N ALA A 604 -4.54 1.22 -4.03
CA ALA A 604 -5.05 2.05 -2.96
C ALA A 604 -4.63 3.52 -3.14
N LEU A 605 -3.53 3.81 -3.84
CA LEU A 605 -3.03 5.18 -4.00
C LEU A 605 -4.05 6.08 -4.70
N ALA A 606 -4.70 5.60 -5.76
CA ALA A 606 -5.73 6.38 -6.44
C ALA A 606 -6.96 6.59 -5.55
N ASP A 607 -7.38 5.57 -4.82
CA ASP A 607 -8.58 5.64 -3.97
C ASP A 607 -8.35 6.53 -2.72
N LYS A 608 -7.13 6.55 -2.18
CA LYS A 608 -6.77 7.30 -0.97
C LYS A 608 -6.21 8.70 -1.26
N TYR A 609 -5.46 8.89 -2.34
CA TYR A 609 -4.64 10.09 -2.54
C TYR A 609 -4.90 10.83 -3.85
N ALA A 610 -5.90 10.45 -4.65
CA ALA A 610 -6.22 11.23 -5.87
C ALA A 610 -6.77 12.65 -5.63
N HIS A 611 -7.01 13.05 -4.37
CA HIS A 611 -7.38 14.42 -3.99
C HIS A 611 -6.80 14.77 -2.62
N PRO A 612 -6.48 16.04 -2.34
CA PRO A 612 -6.22 16.51 -0.98
C PRO A 612 -7.26 16.09 0.06
N ASP A 613 -8.57 16.17 -0.26
CA ASP A 613 -9.60 15.81 0.73
C ASP A 613 -9.72 14.30 0.98
N LEU A 614 -9.48 13.48 -0.06
CA LEU A 614 -9.40 12.03 0.08
C LEU A 614 -8.19 11.65 0.93
N ALA A 615 -7.05 12.28 0.64
CA ALA A 615 -5.80 12.07 1.37
C ALA A 615 -5.98 12.42 2.83
N LEU A 616 -6.52 13.61 3.12
CA LEU A 616 -6.82 14.08 4.47
C LEU A 616 -7.71 13.08 5.22
N ARG A 617 -8.82 12.64 4.60
CA ARG A 617 -9.74 11.69 5.24
C ARG A 617 -9.09 10.33 5.53
N SER A 618 -8.38 9.77 4.56
CA SER A 618 -7.69 8.47 4.69
C SER A 618 -6.65 8.50 5.81
N LEU A 619 -5.86 9.57 5.85
CA LEU A 619 -4.85 9.77 6.89
C LEU A 619 -5.50 9.99 8.25
N GLU A 620 -6.53 10.84 8.34
CA GLU A 620 -7.27 11.11 9.56
C GLU A 620 -7.86 9.83 10.17
N GLU A 621 -8.53 9.00 9.36
CA GLU A 621 -9.07 7.72 9.82
C GLU A 621 -7.98 6.80 10.40
N THR A 622 -6.84 6.71 9.72
CA THR A 622 -5.73 5.84 10.11
C THR A 622 -5.05 6.35 11.38
N ILE A 623 -4.72 7.64 11.43
CA ILE A 623 -4.02 8.27 12.55
C ILE A 623 -4.91 8.32 13.80
N ALA A 624 -6.23 8.54 13.66
CA ALA A 624 -7.14 8.59 14.79
C ALA A 624 -7.14 7.27 15.59
N HIS A 625 -7.13 6.14 14.89
CA HIS A 625 -7.09 4.83 15.54
C HIS A 625 -5.68 4.44 16.00
N LEU A 626 -4.65 4.88 15.29
CA LEU A 626 -3.29 4.80 15.79
C LEU A 626 -3.18 5.51 17.15
N TRP A 627 -3.80 6.68 17.30
CA TRP A 627 -3.82 7.45 18.55
C TRP A 627 -4.49 6.71 19.70
N LEU A 628 -5.64 6.09 19.45
CA LEU A 628 -6.32 5.25 20.43
C LEU A 628 -5.48 4.01 20.80
N ALA A 629 -4.90 3.33 19.81
CA ALA A 629 -4.04 2.17 20.05
C ALA A 629 -2.78 2.53 20.85
N ALA A 630 -2.17 3.69 20.57
CA ALA A 630 -1.02 4.16 21.33
C ALA A 630 -1.37 4.53 22.78
N ALA A 631 -2.56 5.08 23.02
CA ALA A 631 -3.04 5.34 24.38
C ALA A 631 -3.33 4.03 25.12
N ARG A 632 -3.91 3.03 24.44
CA ARG A 632 -4.09 1.67 24.97
C ARG A 632 -2.76 1.05 25.38
N ASP A 633 -1.76 1.09 24.49
CA ASP A 633 -0.41 0.58 24.76
C ASP A 633 0.29 1.36 25.89
N ALA A 634 -0.13 2.61 26.15
CA ALA A 634 0.33 3.43 27.28
C ALA A 634 -0.45 3.18 28.59
N GLY A 635 -1.38 2.22 28.61
CA GLY A 635 -2.11 1.82 29.81
C GLY A 635 -3.49 2.49 29.98
N TYR A 636 -4.00 3.20 28.98
CA TYR A 636 -5.29 3.89 29.05
C TYR A 636 -6.42 3.15 28.33
N GLY A 637 -7.64 3.30 28.83
CA GLY A 637 -8.83 2.70 28.23
C GLY A 637 -9.10 1.25 28.69
N PRO A 638 -10.29 0.72 28.37
CA PRO A 638 -10.76 -0.55 28.91
C PRO A 638 -9.94 -1.77 28.43
N GLU A 639 -9.34 -1.68 27.25
CA GLU A 639 -8.56 -2.76 26.64
C GLU A 639 -7.06 -2.70 26.97
N ALA A 640 -6.61 -1.77 27.81
CA ALA A 640 -5.19 -1.62 28.14
C ALA A 640 -4.58 -2.86 28.81
N ALA A 641 -5.40 -3.58 29.57
CA ALA A 641 -5.03 -4.84 30.23
C ALA A 641 -5.63 -6.07 29.52
N PHE A 642 -6.15 -5.90 28.30
CA PHE A 642 -6.75 -7.01 27.57
C PHE A 642 -5.70 -8.08 27.27
N ALA A 643 -6.00 -9.30 27.66
CA ALA A 643 -5.27 -10.50 27.25
C ALA A 643 -6.33 -11.56 26.87
N PRO A 644 -6.13 -12.28 25.76
CA PRO A 644 -7.06 -13.34 25.39
C PRO A 644 -7.05 -14.45 26.43
N GLU A 645 -8.21 -15.01 26.72
CA GLU A 645 -8.32 -16.12 27.67
C GLU A 645 -7.52 -17.35 27.16
N PRO A 646 -6.90 -18.15 28.05
CA PRO A 646 -6.15 -19.35 27.62
C PRO A 646 -7.00 -20.33 26.79
N ALA A 647 -8.30 -20.42 27.07
CA ALA A 647 -9.23 -21.24 26.29
C ALA A 647 -9.41 -20.70 24.86
N TRP A 648 -9.47 -19.37 24.67
CA TRP A 648 -9.56 -18.74 23.36
C TRP A 648 -8.28 -18.97 22.55
N VAL A 649 -7.12 -18.84 23.18
CA VAL A 649 -5.81 -19.11 22.57
C VAL A 649 -5.71 -20.57 22.11
N ALA A 650 -6.04 -21.53 22.98
CA ALA A 650 -6.02 -22.95 22.63
C ALA A 650 -7.00 -23.27 21.48
N ALA A 651 -8.19 -22.67 21.49
CA ALA A 651 -9.19 -22.86 20.45
C ALA A 651 -8.73 -22.32 19.09
N ILE A 652 -8.20 -21.09 19.03
CA ILE A 652 -7.71 -20.50 17.78
C ILE A 652 -6.47 -21.23 17.25
N GLU A 653 -5.59 -21.74 18.12
CA GLU A 653 -4.43 -22.56 17.73
C GLU A 653 -4.88 -23.84 17.03
N ALA A 654 -5.83 -24.57 17.61
CA ALA A 654 -6.39 -25.79 17.01
C ALA A 654 -7.10 -25.47 15.67
N ALA A 655 -7.90 -24.40 15.63
CA ALA A 655 -8.60 -23.97 14.44
C ALA A 655 -7.65 -23.54 13.31
N ALA A 656 -6.60 -22.79 13.64
CA ALA A 656 -5.55 -22.37 12.71
C ALA A 656 -4.79 -23.57 12.15
N ALA A 657 -4.39 -24.52 12.99
CA ALA A 657 -3.71 -25.74 12.56
C ALA A 657 -4.58 -26.57 11.61
N ARG A 658 -5.87 -26.76 11.94
CA ARG A 658 -6.81 -27.46 11.07
C ARG A 658 -7.04 -26.74 9.74
N SER A 659 -7.21 -25.43 9.79
CA SER A 659 -7.39 -24.58 8.59
C SER A 659 -6.19 -24.68 7.65
N ALA A 660 -4.96 -24.60 8.19
CA ALA A 660 -3.73 -24.72 7.41
C ALA A 660 -3.57 -26.11 6.78
N GLN A 661 -3.92 -27.16 7.52
CA GLN A 661 -3.89 -28.52 7.02
C GLN A 661 -4.80 -28.66 5.80
N VAL A 662 -6.08 -28.28 5.90
CA VAL A 662 -7.06 -28.40 4.79
C VAL A 662 -6.63 -27.57 3.59
N TYR A 663 -6.12 -26.36 3.82
CA TYR A 663 -5.62 -25.52 2.74
C TYR A 663 -4.43 -26.15 2.01
N ARG A 664 -3.44 -26.67 2.75
CA ARG A 664 -2.25 -27.33 2.15
C ARG A 664 -2.60 -28.65 1.46
N GLU A 665 -3.56 -29.42 1.98
CA GLU A 665 -4.07 -30.63 1.34
C GLU A 665 -4.67 -30.32 -0.05
N LEU A 666 -5.41 -29.21 -0.19
CA LEU A 666 -5.89 -28.76 -1.50
C LEU A 666 -4.73 -28.43 -2.44
N LEU A 667 -3.76 -27.63 -1.98
CA LEU A 667 -2.64 -27.20 -2.83
C LEU A 667 -1.74 -28.37 -3.26
N ALA A 668 -1.58 -29.37 -2.40
CA ALA A 668 -0.77 -30.56 -2.65
C ALA A 668 -1.51 -31.65 -3.44
N ALA A 669 -2.83 -31.53 -3.64
CA ALA A 669 -3.62 -32.55 -4.32
C ALA A 669 -3.23 -32.69 -5.80
N ASP A 670 -3.02 -33.92 -6.24
CA ASP A 670 -2.69 -34.25 -7.64
C ASP A 670 -3.69 -33.63 -8.63
N GLY A 671 -3.17 -32.85 -9.58
CA GLY A 671 -3.96 -32.16 -10.59
C GLY A 671 -4.50 -30.80 -10.18
N PHE A 672 -4.30 -30.35 -8.93
CA PHE A 672 -4.80 -29.04 -8.49
C PHE A 672 -4.15 -27.88 -9.25
N LEU A 673 -2.83 -27.95 -9.51
CA LEU A 673 -2.15 -26.94 -10.33
C LEU A 673 -2.77 -26.84 -11.73
N ALA A 674 -3.03 -27.99 -12.38
CA ALA A 674 -3.68 -28.02 -13.69
C ALA A 674 -5.11 -27.46 -13.63
N PHE A 675 -5.87 -27.83 -12.60
CA PHE A 675 -7.21 -27.28 -12.35
C PHE A 675 -7.17 -25.75 -12.21
N PHE A 676 -6.25 -25.22 -11.40
CA PHE A 676 -6.06 -23.79 -11.19
C PHE A 676 -5.69 -23.05 -12.48
N GLU A 677 -4.74 -23.57 -13.26
CA GLU A 677 -4.32 -22.97 -14.53
C GLU A 677 -5.43 -23.00 -15.60
N GLN A 678 -6.26 -24.04 -15.61
CA GLN A 678 -7.39 -24.15 -16.54
C GLN A 678 -8.57 -23.29 -16.11
N LEU A 679 -8.89 -23.23 -14.82
CA LEU A 679 -10.02 -22.46 -14.32
C LEU A 679 -9.76 -20.96 -14.42
N THR A 680 -8.56 -20.52 -14.05
CA THR A 680 -8.22 -19.10 -13.89
C THR A 680 -7.44 -18.54 -15.09
N PRO A 681 -7.46 -17.21 -15.31
CA PRO A 681 -6.66 -16.59 -16.37
C PRO A 681 -5.20 -16.34 -15.94
N ILE A 682 -4.60 -17.19 -15.09
CA ILE A 682 -3.24 -16.93 -14.55
C ILE A 682 -2.18 -16.82 -15.65
N ARG A 683 -2.28 -17.67 -16.69
CA ARG A 683 -1.36 -17.65 -17.84
C ARG A 683 -1.49 -16.36 -18.62
N GLU A 684 -2.71 -15.86 -18.76
CA GLU A 684 -3.02 -14.64 -19.49
C GLU A 684 -2.74 -13.37 -18.66
N ILE A 685 -2.84 -13.44 -17.33
CA ILE A 685 -2.36 -12.39 -16.42
C ILE A 685 -0.85 -12.18 -16.60
N ALA A 686 -0.07 -13.24 -16.82
CA ALA A 686 1.36 -13.11 -17.11
C ALA A 686 1.67 -12.38 -18.43
N ALA A 687 0.72 -12.34 -19.37
CA ALA A 687 0.85 -11.58 -20.62
C ALA A 687 0.44 -10.10 -20.49
N LEU A 688 -0.15 -9.70 -19.34
CA LEU A 688 -0.52 -8.31 -19.09
C LEU A 688 0.72 -7.43 -18.89
N LYS A 689 0.80 -6.35 -19.66
CA LYS A 689 1.84 -5.31 -19.55
C LYS A 689 1.51 -4.28 -18.46
N ILE A 690 1.15 -4.73 -17.24
CA ILE A 690 0.67 -3.81 -16.18
C ILE A 690 1.80 -3.28 -15.28
N ALA A 691 2.83 -4.09 -15.01
CA ALA A 691 3.94 -3.72 -14.13
C ALA A 691 5.29 -4.09 -14.77
N SER A 692 6.37 -3.45 -14.30
CA SER A 692 7.75 -3.76 -14.70
C SER A 692 8.20 -5.15 -14.22
N ARG A 693 7.63 -5.62 -13.10
CA ARG A 693 7.99 -6.87 -12.42
C ARG A 693 7.38 -8.11 -13.12
N PRO A 694 8.16 -9.19 -13.33
CA PRO A 694 7.63 -10.46 -13.82
C PRO A 694 6.62 -11.12 -12.86
N VAL A 695 5.65 -11.84 -13.43
CA VAL A 695 4.59 -12.56 -12.68
C VAL A 695 5.12 -13.80 -11.95
N TYR A 696 6.12 -14.47 -12.52
CA TYR A 696 6.73 -15.68 -11.95
C TYR A 696 8.11 -15.38 -11.34
N ARG A 697 8.48 -16.11 -10.27
CA ARG A 697 9.86 -16.03 -9.71
C ARG A 697 10.88 -16.63 -10.68
N HIS A 698 10.51 -17.73 -11.35
CA HIS A 698 11.28 -18.43 -12.36
C HIS A 698 10.42 -18.65 -13.60
N GLY A 699 11.01 -18.73 -14.80
CA GLY A 699 10.28 -18.65 -16.08
C GLY A 699 9.17 -19.68 -16.36
N ARG A 700 9.01 -20.72 -15.53
CA ARG A 700 7.88 -21.67 -15.57
C ARG A 700 7.44 -22.02 -14.15
N ILE A 701 6.13 -22.17 -13.94
CA ILE A 701 5.57 -22.70 -12.69
C ILE A 701 5.76 -24.22 -12.70
N GLN A 702 6.42 -24.77 -11.68
CA GLN A 702 6.37 -26.21 -11.40
C GLN A 702 5.36 -26.48 -10.29
N GLU A 703 5.25 -25.56 -9.33
CA GLU A 703 4.31 -25.66 -8.20
C GLU A 703 3.74 -24.29 -7.80
N ILE A 704 2.64 -24.28 -7.04
CA ILE A 704 1.98 -23.04 -6.57
C ILE A 704 2.91 -22.17 -5.72
N ARG A 705 3.90 -22.76 -5.04
CA ARG A 705 4.91 -21.99 -4.30
C ARG A 705 5.74 -21.06 -5.18
N ASP A 706 5.90 -21.37 -6.47
CA ASP A 706 6.65 -20.55 -7.44
C ASP A 706 5.88 -19.29 -7.87
N LEU A 707 4.56 -19.26 -7.63
CA LEU A 707 3.72 -18.08 -7.84
C LEU A 707 3.93 -17.05 -6.74
N ARG A 708 4.00 -15.79 -7.15
CA ARG A 708 3.93 -14.65 -6.23
C ARG A 708 2.50 -14.47 -5.71
N ALA A 709 2.36 -13.86 -4.53
CA ALA A 709 1.05 -13.72 -3.89
C ALA A 709 0.06 -12.81 -4.65
N ILE A 710 0.53 -11.76 -5.34
CA ILE A 710 -0.35 -10.86 -6.11
C ILE A 710 -1.03 -11.61 -7.28
N PRO A 711 -0.31 -12.29 -8.19
CA PRO A 711 -0.92 -13.11 -9.23
C PRO A 711 -1.85 -14.20 -8.70
N TRP A 712 -1.49 -14.82 -7.58
CA TRP A 712 -2.33 -15.83 -6.92
C TRP A 712 -3.71 -15.27 -6.55
N VAL A 713 -3.76 -14.14 -5.83
CA VAL A 713 -5.01 -13.49 -5.43
C VAL A 713 -5.78 -12.97 -6.64
N MET A 714 -5.08 -12.36 -7.60
CA MET A 714 -5.71 -11.81 -8.80
C MET A 714 -6.40 -12.88 -9.63
N ALA A 715 -5.77 -14.04 -9.83
CA ALA A 715 -6.33 -15.16 -10.60
C ALA A 715 -7.68 -15.64 -10.02
N TRP A 716 -7.77 -15.81 -8.69
CA TRP A 716 -9.02 -16.20 -8.02
C TRP A 716 -10.08 -15.09 -7.97
N THR A 717 -9.65 -13.83 -7.99
CA THR A 717 -10.54 -12.67 -8.07
C THR A 717 -11.25 -12.60 -9.42
N GLN A 718 -10.52 -12.89 -10.50
CA GLN A 718 -11.05 -12.87 -11.86
C GLN A 718 -12.23 -13.83 -12.04
N VAL A 719 -12.12 -15.04 -11.46
CA VAL A 719 -13.15 -16.09 -11.57
C VAL A 719 -14.21 -16.01 -10.47
N ARG A 720 -14.20 -14.96 -9.66
CA ARG A 720 -15.16 -14.71 -8.57
C ARG A 720 -15.18 -15.77 -7.46
N ALA A 721 -14.15 -16.59 -7.33
CA ALA A 721 -14.07 -17.58 -6.25
C ALA A 721 -13.43 -17.03 -4.97
N ASN A 722 -12.50 -16.07 -5.09
CA ASN A 722 -11.73 -15.47 -3.98
C ASN A 722 -11.17 -16.48 -2.97
N LEU A 723 -10.85 -17.70 -3.41
CA LEU A 723 -10.42 -18.84 -2.59
C LEU A 723 -9.37 -18.47 -1.51
N PRO A 724 -8.33 -17.65 -1.79
CA PRO A 724 -7.31 -17.31 -0.80
C PRO A 724 -7.82 -16.52 0.42
N GLY A 725 -9.04 -15.97 0.38
CA GLY A 725 -9.59 -15.18 1.47
C GLY A 725 -10.42 -15.96 2.48
N TRP A 726 -10.73 -17.24 2.22
CA TRP A 726 -11.65 -18.00 3.06
C TRP A 726 -11.48 -19.53 3.05
N TYR A 727 -10.74 -20.13 2.11
CA TYR A 727 -10.64 -21.59 2.05
C TYR A 727 -9.95 -22.18 3.29
N GLY A 728 -10.53 -23.23 3.86
CA GLY A 728 -10.12 -23.84 5.13
C GLY A 728 -10.65 -23.12 6.37
N LEU A 729 -11.36 -21.99 6.24
CA LEU A 729 -11.95 -21.28 7.38
C LEU A 729 -13.07 -22.09 8.03
N GLY A 730 -13.97 -22.68 7.23
CA GLY A 730 -15.10 -23.45 7.75
C GLY A 730 -14.66 -24.64 8.60
N GLU A 731 -13.69 -25.41 8.13
CA GLU A 731 -13.11 -26.55 8.84
C GLU A 731 -12.31 -26.13 10.08
N GLY A 732 -11.64 -24.98 10.02
CA GLY A 732 -10.95 -24.41 11.18
C GLY A 732 -11.93 -23.99 12.28
N LEU A 733 -12.94 -23.18 11.93
CA LEU A 733 -13.94 -22.71 12.89
C LEU A 733 -14.80 -23.84 13.45
N ALA A 734 -15.07 -24.89 12.67
CA ALA A 734 -15.82 -26.06 13.14
C ALA A 734 -15.07 -26.85 14.24
N ALA A 735 -13.76 -26.62 14.42
CA ALA A 735 -12.99 -27.19 15.52
C ALA A 735 -13.15 -26.42 16.84
N ILE A 736 -13.81 -25.25 16.83
CA ILE A 736 -14.08 -24.44 18.02
C ILE A 736 -15.46 -24.78 18.57
N ASP A 737 -15.57 -24.90 19.90
CA ASP A 737 -16.87 -25.08 20.56
C ASP A 737 -17.83 -23.93 20.19
N PRO A 738 -19.11 -24.21 19.85
CA PRO A 738 -20.07 -23.20 19.45
C PRO A 738 -20.27 -22.04 20.42
N ALA A 739 -20.25 -22.29 21.74
CA ALA A 739 -20.41 -21.23 22.73
C ALA A 739 -19.15 -20.35 22.75
N LEU A 740 -17.97 -21.00 22.76
CA LEU A 740 -16.69 -20.31 22.75
C LEU A 740 -16.48 -19.46 21.48
N LEU A 741 -16.97 -19.94 20.33
CA LEU A 741 -16.90 -19.21 19.06
C LEU A 741 -17.60 -17.85 19.12
N GLY A 742 -18.79 -17.79 19.75
CA GLY A 742 -19.53 -16.55 19.95
C GLY A 742 -18.85 -15.62 20.96
N GLU A 743 -18.38 -16.19 22.08
CA GLU A 743 -17.63 -15.44 23.10
C GLU A 743 -16.35 -14.79 22.53
N MET A 744 -15.57 -15.54 21.73
CA MET A 744 -14.39 -15.02 21.05
C MET A 744 -14.75 -13.91 20.05
N HIS A 745 -15.85 -14.04 19.31
CA HIS A 745 -16.28 -13.01 18.35
C HIS A 745 -16.64 -11.71 19.07
N ASP A 746 -17.36 -11.78 20.18
CA ASP A 746 -17.85 -10.60 20.90
C ASP A 746 -16.79 -9.98 21.81
N GLY A 747 -15.88 -10.80 22.36
CA GLY A 747 -14.89 -10.40 23.36
C GLY A 747 -13.47 -10.18 22.83
N TRP A 748 -13.12 -10.66 21.63
CA TRP A 748 -11.75 -10.59 21.12
C TRP A 748 -11.64 -9.77 19.81
N PRO A 749 -11.13 -8.51 19.87
CA PRO A 749 -11.03 -7.64 18.70
C PRO A 749 -10.26 -8.23 17.51
N PHE A 750 -9.20 -9.01 17.76
CA PHE A 750 -8.47 -9.74 16.73
C PHE A 750 -9.36 -10.73 16.00
N PHE A 751 -10.04 -11.61 16.74
CA PHE A 751 -10.86 -12.66 16.15
C PHE A 751 -12.04 -12.07 15.35
N CYS A 752 -12.72 -11.06 15.91
CA CYS A 752 -13.73 -10.29 15.21
C CYS A 752 -13.19 -9.71 13.89
N SER A 753 -12.02 -9.05 13.92
CA SER A 753 -11.42 -8.45 12.72
C SER A 753 -11.04 -9.47 11.65
N VAL A 754 -10.55 -10.64 12.04
CA VAL A 754 -10.27 -11.75 11.12
C VAL A 754 -11.56 -12.25 10.45
N LEU A 755 -12.64 -12.43 11.22
CA LEU A 755 -13.92 -12.87 10.68
C LEU A 755 -14.56 -11.81 9.76
N GLU A 756 -14.47 -10.52 10.08
CA GLU A 756 -14.92 -9.44 9.19
C GLU A 756 -14.13 -9.43 7.87
N GLY A 757 -12.82 -9.72 7.91
CA GLY A 757 -11.99 -9.81 6.72
C GLY A 757 -12.35 -10.99 5.82
N ALA A 758 -12.73 -12.14 6.40
CA ALA A 758 -13.27 -13.29 5.68
C ALA A 758 -14.68 -13.00 5.12
N GLU A 759 -15.55 -12.35 5.90
CA GLU A 759 -16.91 -11.94 5.50
C GLU A 759 -16.86 -11.15 4.18
N LEU A 760 -15.93 -10.21 4.07
CA LEU A 760 -15.75 -9.40 2.87
C LEU A 760 -15.34 -10.22 1.64
N SER A 761 -14.50 -11.24 1.82
CA SER A 761 -14.06 -12.12 0.72
C SER A 761 -15.19 -13.05 0.27
N LEU A 762 -15.91 -13.64 1.22
CA LEU A 762 -17.09 -14.46 0.98
C LEU A 762 -18.20 -13.66 0.31
N ALA A 763 -18.48 -12.44 0.76
CA ALA A 763 -19.48 -11.56 0.15
C ALA A 763 -19.20 -11.19 -1.31
N LYS A 764 -17.93 -11.21 -1.73
CA LYS A 764 -17.51 -10.96 -3.12
C LYS A 764 -17.44 -12.22 -3.96
N THR A 765 -17.60 -13.39 -3.34
CA THR A 765 -17.56 -14.69 -3.99
C THR A 765 -18.89 -14.95 -4.70
N ASP A 766 -18.81 -15.45 -5.93
CA ASP A 766 -19.95 -15.81 -6.76
C ASP A 766 -19.63 -17.12 -7.48
N LEU A 767 -19.94 -18.24 -6.80
CA LEU A 767 -19.64 -19.57 -7.31
C LEU A 767 -20.47 -19.94 -8.54
N GLU A 768 -21.60 -19.28 -8.79
CA GLU A 768 -22.37 -19.47 -10.01
C GLU A 768 -21.63 -18.89 -11.23
N VAL A 769 -21.00 -17.73 -11.07
CA VAL A 769 -20.06 -17.23 -12.09
C VAL A 769 -18.85 -18.16 -12.21
N THR A 770 -18.26 -18.62 -11.10
CA THR A 770 -17.14 -19.58 -11.12
C THR A 770 -17.50 -20.87 -11.85
N ARG A 771 -18.72 -21.40 -11.68
CA ARG A 771 -19.24 -22.59 -12.37
C ARG A 771 -19.17 -22.41 -13.88
N GLY A 772 -19.44 -21.20 -14.39
CA GLY A 772 -19.29 -20.87 -15.81
C GLY A 772 -17.86 -21.07 -16.35
N TYR A 773 -16.83 -20.79 -15.54
CA TYR A 773 -15.43 -21.01 -15.92
C TYR A 773 -15.04 -22.48 -16.01
N LEU A 774 -15.82 -23.40 -15.43
CA LEU A 774 -15.56 -24.86 -15.56
C LEU A 774 -15.64 -25.34 -17.01
N ARG A 775 -16.27 -24.58 -17.92
CA ARG A 775 -16.20 -24.83 -19.37
C ARG A 775 -14.76 -24.87 -19.91
N LEU A 776 -13.82 -24.22 -19.23
CA LEU A 776 -12.40 -24.18 -19.58
C LEU A 776 -11.59 -25.35 -19.00
N VAL A 777 -12.21 -26.16 -18.12
CA VAL A 777 -11.55 -27.18 -17.31
C VAL A 777 -11.92 -28.57 -17.82
N GLU A 778 -10.95 -29.48 -17.81
CA GLU A 778 -11.20 -30.88 -18.13
C GLU A 778 -12.19 -31.52 -17.15
N PRO A 779 -13.19 -32.30 -17.62
CA PRO A 779 -14.25 -32.84 -16.76
C PRO A 779 -13.75 -33.62 -15.52
N PRO A 780 -12.69 -34.45 -15.58
CA PRO A 780 -12.17 -35.13 -14.39
C PRO A 780 -11.63 -34.17 -13.32
N LEU A 781 -10.97 -33.08 -13.74
CA LEU A 781 -10.45 -32.06 -12.81
C LEU A 781 -11.61 -31.25 -12.21
N ALA A 782 -12.58 -30.84 -13.04
CA ALA A 782 -13.76 -30.11 -12.60
C ALA A 782 -14.57 -30.91 -11.56
N GLY A 783 -14.86 -32.18 -11.85
CA GLY A 783 -15.61 -33.07 -10.96
C GLY A 783 -14.89 -33.40 -9.65
N ARG A 784 -13.55 -33.36 -9.64
CA ARG A 784 -12.75 -33.60 -8.42
C ARG A 784 -12.72 -32.39 -7.50
N PHE A 785 -12.44 -31.20 -8.03
CA PHE A 785 -12.10 -30.04 -7.21
C PHE A 785 -13.28 -29.11 -6.92
N PHE A 786 -14.14 -28.83 -7.89
CA PHE A 786 -15.18 -27.81 -7.72
C PHE A 786 -16.22 -28.16 -6.64
N PRO A 787 -16.75 -29.41 -6.56
CA PRO A 787 -17.69 -29.77 -5.49
C PRO A 787 -17.10 -29.66 -4.08
N ALA A 788 -15.79 -29.86 -3.94
CA ALA A 788 -15.11 -29.67 -2.66
C ALA A 788 -15.00 -28.19 -2.29
N ILE A 789 -14.76 -27.31 -3.27
CA ILE A 789 -14.73 -25.85 -3.09
C ILE A 789 -16.12 -25.33 -2.71
N GLU A 790 -17.19 -25.82 -3.36
CA GLU A 790 -18.57 -25.45 -3.01
C GLU A 790 -18.91 -25.82 -1.57
N ARG A 791 -18.64 -27.06 -1.16
CA ARG A 791 -18.89 -27.49 0.24
C ARG A 791 -18.09 -26.68 1.25
N ALA A 792 -16.83 -26.37 0.96
CA ALA A 792 -15.99 -25.57 1.83
C ALA A 792 -16.52 -24.12 1.95
N HIS A 793 -17.04 -23.56 0.87
CA HIS A 793 -17.66 -22.23 0.86
C HIS A 793 -18.90 -22.18 1.76
N ASP A 794 -19.82 -23.15 1.58
CA ASP A 794 -21.06 -23.21 2.35
C ASP A 794 -20.77 -23.45 3.84
N ALA A 795 -19.78 -24.30 4.15
CA ALA A 795 -19.32 -24.52 5.52
C ALA A 795 -18.72 -23.24 6.13
N ALA A 796 -17.91 -22.49 5.38
CA ALA A 796 -17.32 -21.23 5.85
C ALA A 796 -18.41 -20.18 6.13
N LEU A 797 -19.41 -20.05 5.24
CA LEU A 797 -20.56 -19.16 5.46
C LEU A 797 -21.35 -19.56 6.71
N ALA A 798 -21.72 -20.83 6.84
CA ALA A 798 -22.49 -21.31 7.98
C ALA A 798 -21.77 -21.07 9.31
N MET A 799 -20.47 -21.32 9.37
CA MET A 799 -19.66 -21.07 10.57
C MET A 799 -19.51 -19.58 10.87
N LEU A 800 -19.37 -18.72 9.86
CA LEU A 800 -19.29 -17.27 10.02
C LEU A 800 -20.61 -16.68 10.54
N GLU A 801 -21.75 -17.11 9.99
CA GLU A 801 -23.07 -16.69 10.45
C GLU A 801 -23.35 -17.16 11.88
N LYS A 802 -22.93 -18.38 12.20
CA LYS A 802 -22.99 -18.94 13.55
C LYS A 802 -22.16 -18.15 14.55
N ALA A 803 -20.91 -17.81 14.21
CA ALA A 803 -20.04 -17.01 15.08
C ALA A 803 -20.63 -15.61 15.38
N ARG A 804 -21.30 -15.01 14.39
CA ARG A 804 -21.81 -13.63 14.48
C ARG A 804 -23.26 -13.53 14.97
N GLY A 805 -24.00 -14.63 14.99
CA GLY A 805 -25.44 -14.66 15.25
C GLY A 805 -26.30 -13.90 14.24
N ARG A 806 -25.79 -13.65 13.01
CA ARG A 806 -26.51 -12.89 11.97
C ARG A 806 -26.06 -13.26 10.55
N PRO A 807 -26.92 -13.08 9.53
CA PRO A 807 -26.59 -13.37 8.14
C PRO A 807 -25.40 -12.57 7.59
N LEU A 808 -24.82 -13.06 6.50
CA LEU A 808 -23.78 -12.35 5.74
C LEU A 808 -24.23 -10.92 5.37
N LEU A 809 -23.31 -9.96 5.47
CA LEU A 809 -23.50 -8.53 5.15
C LEU A 809 -24.49 -7.77 6.03
N ALA A 810 -25.14 -8.39 7.02
CA ALA A 810 -26.03 -7.69 7.96
C ALA A 810 -25.32 -6.55 8.71
N GLY A 811 -24.02 -6.71 9.00
CA GLY A 811 -23.16 -5.67 9.59
C GLY A 811 -22.60 -4.64 8.63
N ALA A 812 -22.78 -4.80 7.31
CA ALA A 812 -22.14 -4.00 6.27
C ALA A 812 -23.12 -3.57 5.15
N PRO A 813 -24.21 -2.84 5.45
CA PRO A 813 -25.24 -2.48 4.46
C PRO A 813 -24.71 -1.58 3.32
N ALA A 814 -23.66 -0.79 3.57
CA ALA A 814 -23.02 0.00 2.52
C ALA A 814 -22.28 -0.87 1.49
N LEU A 815 -21.64 -1.95 1.95
CA LEU A 815 -20.98 -2.92 1.10
C LEU A 815 -22.01 -3.71 0.27
N ALA A 816 -23.08 -4.18 0.91
CA ALA A 816 -24.18 -4.87 0.23
C ALA A 816 -24.75 -4.05 -0.94
N ARG A 817 -25.09 -2.78 -0.70
CA ARG A 817 -25.56 -1.86 -1.75
C ARG A 817 -24.54 -1.65 -2.87
N SER A 818 -23.25 -1.56 -2.54
CA SER A 818 -22.21 -1.39 -3.55
C SER A 818 -22.09 -2.65 -4.42
N LEU A 819 -22.20 -3.85 -3.85
CA LEU A 819 -22.18 -5.11 -4.59
C LEU A 819 -23.43 -5.26 -5.49
N GLU A 820 -24.62 -4.94 -4.97
CA GLU A 820 -25.87 -4.91 -5.74
C GLU A 820 -25.79 -3.99 -6.97
N LEU A 821 -25.12 -2.84 -6.83
CA LEU A 821 -24.93 -1.90 -7.94
C LEU A 821 -23.93 -2.42 -8.98
N ARG A 822 -22.88 -3.14 -8.55
CA ARG A 822 -21.76 -3.56 -9.40
C ARG A 822 -21.99 -4.86 -10.14
N ASN A 823 -22.58 -5.86 -9.48
CA ASN A 823 -22.72 -7.21 -10.01
C ASN A 823 -23.40 -7.25 -11.39
N PRO A 824 -24.48 -6.49 -11.67
CA PRO A 824 -25.11 -6.45 -13.00
C PRO A 824 -24.20 -5.97 -14.14
N TYR A 825 -23.10 -5.30 -13.83
CA TYR A 825 -22.09 -4.84 -14.79
C TYR A 825 -20.86 -5.75 -14.84
N LEU A 826 -20.60 -6.51 -13.76
CA LEU A 826 -19.48 -7.46 -13.68
C LEU A 826 -19.79 -8.76 -14.41
N ASP A 827 -20.98 -9.32 -14.20
CA ASP A 827 -21.34 -10.65 -14.73
C ASP A 827 -21.18 -10.73 -16.26
N PRO A 828 -21.60 -9.74 -17.06
CA PRO A 828 -21.38 -9.78 -18.50
C PRO A 828 -19.91 -9.79 -18.89
N ILE A 829 -19.05 -9.08 -18.13
CA ILE A 829 -17.60 -9.09 -18.36
C ILE A 829 -17.02 -10.48 -18.03
N ASN A 830 -17.49 -11.12 -16.96
CA ASN A 830 -17.11 -12.49 -16.62
C ASN A 830 -17.53 -13.49 -17.72
N HIS A 831 -18.76 -13.39 -18.22
CA HIS A 831 -19.24 -14.23 -19.32
C HIS A 831 -18.44 -14.00 -20.63
N LEU A 832 -18.12 -12.73 -20.95
CA LEU A 832 -17.20 -12.41 -22.04
C LEU A 832 -15.82 -13.03 -21.83
N GLN A 833 -15.28 -12.93 -20.62
CA GLN A 833 -13.96 -13.47 -20.31
C GLN A 833 -13.93 -15.00 -20.51
N ILE A 834 -14.95 -15.73 -20.07
CA ILE A 834 -15.07 -17.18 -20.29
C ILE A 834 -15.01 -17.49 -21.79
N GLU A 835 -15.81 -16.81 -22.61
CA GLU A 835 -15.82 -17.04 -24.05
C GLU A 835 -14.49 -16.66 -24.71
N LEU A 836 -13.90 -15.51 -24.35
CA LEU A 836 -12.63 -15.05 -24.89
C LEU A 836 -11.47 -15.98 -24.51
N LEU A 837 -11.43 -16.50 -23.28
CA LEU A 837 -10.47 -17.53 -22.87
C LEU A 837 -10.68 -18.82 -23.67
N TYR A 838 -11.93 -19.25 -23.84
CA TYR A 838 -12.26 -20.46 -24.60
C TYR A 838 -11.76 -20.37 -26.05
N ARG A 839 -12.01 -19.22 -26.71
CA ARG A 839 -11.51 -18.93 -28.06
C ARG A 839 -9.99 -18.85 -28.09
N TYR A 840 -9.40 -18.02 -27.22
CA TYR A 840 -7.96 -17.75 -27.17
C TYR A 840 -7.13 -19.03 -27.00
N ARG A 841 -7.52 -19.91 -26.07
CA ARG A 841 -6.78 -21.15 -25.77
C ARG A 841 -6.85 -22.18 -26.88
N ARG A 842 -7.78 -22.04 -27.83
CA ARG A 842 -7.91 -22.89 -29.03
C ARG A 842 -7.28 -22.27 -30.28
N LEU A 843 -6.87 -21.00 -30.24
CA LEU A 843 -6.18 -20.37 -31.36
C LEU A 843 -4.73 -20.89 -31.46
N PRO A 844 -4.26 -21.25 -32.66
CA PRO A 844 -2.84 -21.49 -32.92
C PRO A 844 -1.98 -20.27 -32.56
N PRO A 845 -0.70 -20.45 -32.15
CA PRO A 845 0.23 -19.35 -31.90
C PRO A 845 0.33 -18.33 -33.05
N GLU A 846 0.33 -18.83 -34.29
CA GLU A 846 0.45 -18.04 -35.51
C GLU A 846 -0.88 -17.45 -36.04
N SER A 847 -1.97 -17.57 -35.28
CA SER A 847 -3.26 -17.06 -35.74
C SER A 847 -3.26 -15.53 -35.86
N PRO A 848 -3.71 -14.94 -36.99
CA PRO A 848 -3.83 -13.49 -37.14
C PRO A 848 -4.83 -12.87 -36.15
N ASP A 849 -5.80 -13.65 -35.66
CA ASP A 849 -6.79 -13.21 -34.68
C ASP A 849 -6.29 -13.25 -33.23
N ARG A 850 -5.07 -13.75 -33.00
CA ARG A 850 -4.53 -13.93 -31.65
C ARG A 850 -4.30 -12.59 -30.95
N GLU A 851 -3.80 -11.58 -31.66
CA GLU A 851 -3.52 -10.26 -31.09
C GLU A 851 -4.82 -9.54 -30.68
N SER A 852 -5.80 -9.48 -31.58
CA SER A 852 -7.10 -8.85 -31.32
C SER A 852 -7.87 -9.57 -30.21
N THR A 853 -7.85 -10.90 -30.18
CA THR A 853 -8.45 -11.70 -29.10
C THR A 853 -7.74 -11.46 -27.77
N THR A 854 -6.40 -11.35 -27.79
CA THR A 854 -5.62 -11.03 -26.59
C THR A 854 -6.05 -9.67 -26.04
N ARG A 855 -6.12 -8.64 -26.87
CA ARG A 855 -6.53 -7.28 -26.44
C ARG A 855 -7.94 -7.27 -25.82
N ALA A 856 -8.90 -7.94 -26.43
CA ALA A 856 -10.25 -8.08 -25.88
C ALA A 856 -10.22 -8.79 -24.53
N LEU A 857 -9.48 -9.90 -24.42
CA LEU A 857 -9.33 -10.65 -23.17
C LEU A 857 -8.69 -9.80 -22.06
N LEU A 858 -7.57 -9.13 -22.33
CA LEU A 858 -6.91 -8.26 -21.36
C LEU A 858 -7.83 -7.14 -20.88
N SER A 859 -8.70 -6.61 -21.75
CA SER A 859 -9.72 -5.62 -21.36
C SER A 859 -10.70 -6.17 -20.32
N THR A 860 -11.11 -7.44 -20.45
CA THR A 860 -11.99 -8.08 -19.44
C THR A 860 -11.28 -8.22 -18.09
N ILE A 861 -9.98 -8.55 -18.10
CA ILE A 861 -9.20 -8.69 -16.87
C ILE A 861 -9.16 -7.36 -16.11
N LEU A 862 -8.96 -6.26 -16.84
CA LEU A 862 -9.00 -4.91 -16.27
C LEU A 862 -10.38 -4.53 -15.75
N GLY A 863 -11.43 -4.82 -16.52
CA GLY A 863 -12.81 -4.51 -16.14
C GLY A 863 -13.24 -5.22 -14.85
N ILE A 864 -12.93 -6.51 -14.73
CA ILE A 864 -13.22 -7.29 -13.52
C ILE A 864 -12.41 -6.75 -12.33
N ALA A 865 -11.12 -6.46 -12.51
CA ALA A 865 -10.29 -5.88 -11.45
C ALA A 865 -10.85 -4.52 -10.99
N ALA A 866 -11.28 -3.66 -11.92
CA ALA A 866 -11.87 -2.36 -11.61
C ALA A 866 -13.21 -2.45 -10.85
N GLY A 867 -14.05 -3.43 -11.18
CA GLY A 867 -15.34 -3.63 -10.52
C GLY A 867 -15.22 -4.34 -9.16
N MET A 868 -14.35 -5.36 -9.06
CA MET A 868 -14.10 -6.10 -7.82
C MET A 868 -13.35 -5.28 -6.77
N ARG A 869 -12.54 -4.31 -7.21
CA ARG A 869 -11.58 -3.59 -6.37
C ARG A 869 -10.74 -4.62 -5.60
N ASN A 870 -10.82 -4.60 -4.29
CA ASN A 870 -9.94 -5.34 -3.42
C ASN A 870 -10.62 -6.60 -2.85
N THR A 871 -9.94 -7.74 -2.82
CA THR A 871 -10.56 -9.05 -2.54
C THR A 871 -9.74 -9.97 -1.65
N GLY A 872 -8.44 -9.68 -1.43
CA GLY A 872 -7.46 -10.65 -0.96
C GLY A 872 -6.07 -10.09 -0.65
#